data_AF-B3JL60-F1
#
_entry.id   AF-B3JL60-F1
#
_cell.length_a   1.000
_cell.length_b   1.000
_cell.length_c   1.000
_cell.angle_alpha   90.00
_cell.angle_beta   90.00
_cell.angle_gamma   90.00
#
_symmetry.space_group_name_H-M   'P 1'
#
loop_
_entity.id
_entity.type
_entity.pdbx_description
1 polymer ?
#
loop_
_entity_poly.entity_id
_entity_poly.type
_entity_poly.pdbx_seq_one_letter_code
_entity_poly.pdbx_strand_id
1 'polypeptide(L)'
;MKKLFLYSLMLSSVLSFSSCSDEDESFGASLDREWMTMFICDNNRGKGDDYAYNCKAEGPNGNDIHLYWYGVNDCAGYQIRQALQPNVSNGADAWGTSAENGLLLLDTIVGPDVLDLVIKDQQYSTDFRFAIRVLSKKDDNITDFSHASKWYGHGDGRQWAEFLGITTADRYATPFCVYVDGSKTTETTMRVMLNRNFDVVSEGVSEDDKAIYREKFELDANNNFVYQWLEVAPSPNNPESTVNEKWKNYKLTEEDFARGYVDIDGLQKNSVYVINVRNESVKVKWDAYYNTYSARSDGEPGEPILVTHELTAPSRDYFDTEEAYQTALEQHEVALKYDAMRIDFMLTDFISDVNLAEGQTYYLEGGKTYCMFNNLTTCKGFILRTNPEDVAAGKRAKVLLGGMHTTGTNVNSMNLMFGRQPQAGEGGEIYMKMLEFYDIDFDCPLALNYGDNIAGVGSTTGNYFINMFSNGMAVHLENFVIKNCTFKRLVRGFIREQGPNYKIWDHVLIEDNQFFDCGYYSNGAGGYPWIAGSGNNANSNLYKDFVVRGNTFYDCPFPSFFNETKQANWKGGAWNITFENNTLVNWNTRAAGNIFNMRNIPDGSTYTVRNNLIILTKQDGDARNMIMAGADIRKTMTLPDGSAGHVTLNFENNYSTNTFLSNGQIFSNNPWTATKNNFGSLVNVGSATLNGSLEVLVDDISPLELMIAPNPPHKAATNSDRYMHRADALDGTGGEHGVNLYYRQDSKVLNSKIYQLGIGAPKWRNGQK
;
A
#
# COMPACT_ATOMS: atom_id res chain seq x y z
N MET A 1 -9.07 -46.23 47.69
CA MET A 1 -8.90 -44.85 47.20
C MET A 1 -10.14 -44.36 46.42
N LYS A 2 -11.31 -44.23 47.08
CA LYS A 2 -12.54 -43.70 46.46
C LYS A 2 -13.36 -42.77 47.38
N LYS A 3 -12.94 -42.54 48.63
CA LYS A 3 -13.65 -41.68 49.59
C LYS A 3 -12.97 -40.32 49.83
N LEU A 4 -11.64 -40.25 49.80
CA LEU A 4 -10.92 -38.97 49.88
C LEU A 4 -11.19 -38.04 48.69
N PHE A 5 -11.35 -38.60 47.48
CA PHE A 5 -11.67 -37.83 46.27
C PHE A 5 -13.09 -37.24 46.27
N LEU A 6 -14.04 -37.94 46.92
CA LEU A 6 -15.44 -37.48 47.04
C LEU A 6 -15.57 -36.36 48.07
N TYR A 7 -14.81 -36.42 49.17
CA TYR A 7 -14.79 -35.35 50.18
C TYR A 7 -14.07 -34.09 49.69
N SER A 8 -13.03 -34.23 48.86
CA SER A 8 -12.41 -33.07 48.21
C SER A 8 -13.31 -32.43 47.14
N LEU A 9 -14.16 -33.21 46.44
CA LEU A 9 -15.11 -32.65 45.48
C LEU A 9 -16.28 -31.91 46.17
N MET A 10 -16.76 -32.40 47.32
CA MET A 10 -17.79 -31.71 48.11
C MET A 10 -17.27 -30.44 48.81
N LEU A 11 -15.99 -30.39 49.20
CA LEU A 11 -15.41 -29.17 49.77
C LEU A 11 -15.26 -28.07 48.69
N SER A 12 -15.01 -28.45 47.43
CA SER A 12 -14.94 -27.51 46.30
C SER A 12 -16.30 -27.00 45.81
N SER A 13 -17.39 -27.71 46.09
CA SER A 13 -18.76 -27.26 45.75
C SER A 13 -19.42 -26.40 46.83
N VAL A 14 -18.85 -26.32 48.03
CA VAL A 14 -19.30 -25.37 49.09
C VAL A 14 -18.60 -24.00 48.94
N LEU A 15 -17.49 -23.92 48.18
CA LEU A 15 -16.84 -22.65 47.84
C LEU A 15 -17.43 -21.96 46.59
N SER A 16 -18.46 -22.55 45.96
CA SER A 16 -19.14 -22.00 44.77
C SER A 16 -20.55 -21.43 45.05
N PHE A 17 -20.95 -21.33 46.33
CA PHE A 17 -22.15 -20.62 46.76
C PHE A 17 -21.80 -19.51 47.76
N SER A 18 -21.17 -18.45 47.27
CA SER A 18 -21.40 -17.11 47.84
C SER A 18 -22.34 -16.39 46.89
N SER A 19 -23.62 -16.52 47.22
CA SER A 19 -24.66 -15.54 46.93
C SER A 19 -24.14 -14.13 47.24
N CYS A 20 -24.52 -13.15 46.42
CA CYS A 20 -24.39 -11.74 46.72
C CYS A 20 -24.82 -11.46 48.17
N SER A 21 -23.89 -10.94 48.96
CA SER A 21 -24.19 -10.03 50.06
C SER A 21 -23.41 -8.77 49.77
N ASP A 22 -24.13 -7.72 49.40
CA ASP A 22 -23.64 -6.35 49.24
C ASP A 22 -23.15 -5.85 50.60
N GLU A 23 -21.91 -6.13 51.01
CA GLU A 23 -21.25 -5.34 52.08
C GLU A 23 -19.75 -5.22 51.80
N ASP A 24 -19.36 -3.99 51.45
CA ASP A 24 -18.10 -3.31 51.73
C ASP A 24 -16.78 -3.97 51.26
N GLU A 25 -16.55 -3.98 49.94
CA GLU A 25 -15.22 -3.69 49.42
C GLU A 25 -15.13 -2.20 49.10
N SER A 26 -14.08 -1.52 49.58
CA SER A 26 -13.82 -0.12 49.26
C SER A 26 -13.45 0.02 47.77
N PHE A 27 -14.45 0.08 46.90
CA PHE A 27 -14.28 0.31 45.48
C PHE A 27 -13.90 1.79 45.25
N GLY A 28 -12.62 2.04 44.99
CA GLY A 28 -12.11 3.38 44.70
C GLY A 28 -12.61 3.91 43.35
N ALA A 29 -13.12 5.15 43.33
CA ALA A 29 -13.36 6.07 42.20
C ALA A 29 -14.15 5.58 40.95
N SER A 30 -14.30 4.28 40.68
CA SER A 30 -14.96 3.75 39.49
C SER A 30 -16.45 3.45 39.66
N LEU A 31 -16.97 3.44 40.89
CA LEU A 31 -18.41 3.22 41.16
C LEU A 31 -19.27 4.47 40.95
N ASP A 32 -18.66 5.64 40.80
CA ASP A 32 -19.42 6.88 40.65
C ASP A 32 -19.80 7.19 39.18
N ARG A 33 -19.41 6.30 38.25
CA ARG A 33 -19.70 6.43 36.81
C ARG A 33 -20.83 5.53 36.36
N GLU A 34 -21.53 5.95 35.31
CA GLU A 34 -22.51 5.12 34.60
C GLU A 34 -21.88 3.87 33.99
N TRP A 35 -22.70 2.82 33.85
CA TRP A 35 -22.33 1.61 33.11
C TRP A 35 -22.06 1.92 31.64
N MET A 36 -21.06 1.26 31.04
CA MET A 36 -20.82 1.40 29.61
C MET A 36 -21.91 0.68 28.81
N THR A 37 -22.31 1.29 27.70
CA THR A 37 -23.07 0.64 26.63
C THR A 37 -22.17 0.35 25.44
N MET A 38 -22.68 -0.39 24.46
CA MET A 38 -22.04 -0.64 23.18
C MET A 38 -23.09 -0.74 22.08
N PHE A 39 -22.66 -0.48 20.85
CA PHE A 39 -23.48 -0.69 19.66
C PHE A 39 -23.73 -2.17 19.42
N ILE A 40 -24.91 -2.55 18.92
CA ILE A 40 -25.26 -3.93 18.61
C ILE A 40 -24.69 -4.31 17.24
N CYS A 41 -23.83 -5.31 17.17
CA CYS A 41 -23.27 -5.84 15.92
C CYS A 41 -22.98 -7.34 16.05
N ASP A 42 -22.69 -8.03 14.96
CA ASP A 42 -22.40 -9.47 15.09
C ASP A 42 -21.14 -9.73 15.92
N ASN A 43 -20.15 -8.86 15.82
CA ASN A 43 -18.91 -8.96 16.58
C ASN A 43 -19.13 -9.18 18.09
N ASN A 44 -20.05 -8.45 18.73
CA ASN A 44 -20.31 -8.61 20.17
C ASN A 44 -21.40 -9.63 20.50
N ARG A 45 -22.14 -10.11 19.49
CA ARG A 45 -23.29 -11.00 19.68
C ARG A 45 -23.02 -12.44 19.28
N GLY A 46 -22.20 -12.68 18.25
CA GLY A 46 -21.82 -13.98 17.71
C GLY A 46 -22.99 -14.79 17.16
N LYS A 47 -23.97 -14.12 16.52
CA LYS A 47 -25.25 -14.71 16.10
C LYS A 47 -25.63 -14.43 14.64
N GLY A 48 -24.70 -13.94 13.83
CA GLY A 48 -24.89 -13.55 12.44
C GLY A 48 -25.35 -12.10 12.25
N ASP A 49 -25.25 -11.64 11.00
CA ASP A 49 -25.59 -10.26 10.59
C ASP A 49 -27.10 -10.05 10.34
N ASP A 50 -27.91 -11.11 10.35
CA ASP A 50 -29.33 -11.12 9.96
C ASP A 50 -30.30 -10.54 11.02
N TYR A 51 -29.77 -10.07 12.15
CA TYR A 51 -30.60 -9.52 13.21
C TYR A 51 -31.11 -8.13 12.88
N ALA A 52 -32.41 -7.94 13.12
CA ALA A 52 -33.12 -6.72 12.78
C ALA A 52 -32.51 -5.46 13.43
N TYR A 53 -31.91 -5.60 14.62
CA TYR A 53 -31.33 -4.49 15.39
C TYR A 53 -29.79 -4.49 15.33
N ASN A 54 -29.17 -5.09 14.32
CA ASN A 54 -27.74 -4.90 14.08
C ASN A 54 -27.49 -3.53 13.46
N CYS A 55 -26.45 -2.84 13.95
CA CYS A 55 -25.96 -1.63 13.31
C CYS A 55 -25.45 -1.96 11.91
N LYS A 56 -25.86 -1.20 10.91
CA LYS A 56 -25.51 -1.47 9.51
C LYS A 56 -25.74 -0.25 8.63
N ALA A 57 -25.14 -0.29 7.45
CA ALA A 57 -25.58 0.53 6.34
C ALA A 57 -26.93 0.00 5.82
N GLU A 58 -27.87 0.89 5.54
CA GLU A 58 -29.19 0.57 5.00
C GLU A 58 -29.71 1.70 4.10
N GLY A 59 -31.02 1.69 3.83
CA GLY A 59 -31.66 2.63 2.91
C GLY A 59 -31.64 2.15 1.45
N PRO A 60 -32.42 2.80 0.58
CA PRO A 60 -32.61 2.36 -0.81
C PRO A 60 -31.32 2.35 -1.64
N ASN A 61 -30.35 3.20 -1.28
CA ASN A 61 -29.05 3.27 -1.94
C ASN A 61 -27.90 2.76 -1.05
N GLY A 62 -28.18 2.30 0.18
CA GLY A 62 -27.16 1.76 1.09
C GLY A 62 -26.23 2.81 1.72
N ASN A 63 -26.62 4.08 1.73
CA ASN A 63 -25.86 5.19 2.33
C ASN A 63 -26.54 5.82 3.55
N ASP A 64 -27.61 5.24 4.06
CA ASP A 64 -28.07 5.53 5.42
C ASP A 64 -27.32 4.62 6.39
N ILE A 65 -27.08 5.08 7.62
CA ILE A 65 -26.50 4.26 8.69
C ILE A 65 -27.48 4.18 9.84
N HIS A 66 -27.86 2.96 10.22
CA HIS A 66 -28.68 2.70 11.39
C HIS A 66 -27.82 2.18 12.51
N LEU A 67 -27.85 2.89 13.64
CA LEU A 67 -27.19 2.51 14.87
C LEU A 67 -28.22 2.01 15.87
N TYR A 68 -27.88 0.94 16.59
CA TYR A 68 -28.64 0.36 17.70
C TYR A 68 -27.70 0.12 18.87
N TRP A 69 -28.13 0.30 20.10
CA TRP A 69 -27.30 0.04 21.28
C TRP A 69 -28.09 -0.56 22.45
N TYR A 70 -27.37 -1.10 23.43
CA TYR A 70 -27.98 -1.63 24.64
C TYR A 70 -28.40 -0.51 25.59
N GLY A 71 -29.64 -0.53 26.06
CA GLY A 71 -30.12 0.47 27.02
C GLY A 71 -29.50 0.29 28.41
N VAL A 72 -29.26 1.41 29.10
CA VAL A 72 -28.85 1.44 30.51
C VAL A 72 -29.95 2.09 31.35
N ASN A 73 -30.37 1.38 32.38
CA ASN A 73 -31.43 1.85 33.27
C ASN A 73 -31.00 3.09 34.05
N ASP A 74 -31.95 4.01 34.26
CA ASP A 74 -31.80 5.22 35.07
C ASP A 74 -30.75 6.24 34.59
N CYS A 75 -30.22 6.10 33.37
CA CYS A 75 -29.30 7.08 32.79
C CYS A 75 -30.01 8.40 32.39
N ALA A 76 -29.23 9.45 32.12
CA ALA A 76 -29.72 10.71 31.56
C ALA A 76 -29.88 10.68 30.03
N GLY A 77 -29.25 9.72 29.35
CA GLY A 77 -29.23 9.61 27.91
C GLY A 77 -27.93 9.02 27.38
N TYR A 78 -27.70 9.18 26.09
CA TYR A 78 -26.51 8.69 25.40
C TYR A 78 -25.89 9.79 24.54
N GLN A 79 -24.58 9.91 24.59
CA GLN A 79 -23.85 10.74 23.64
C GLN A 79 -23.22 9.86 22.56
N ILE A 80 -23.43 10.24 21.31
CA ILE A 80 -23.02 9.49 20.12
C ILE A 80 -22.13 10.39 19.27
N ARG A 81 -20.98 9.86 18.86
CA ARG A 81 -20.03 10.54 17.97
C ARG A 81 -19.79 9.75 16.71
N GLN A 82 -19.58 10.47 15.61
CA GLN A 82 -19.21 9.94 14.30
C GLN A 82 -18.00 10.69 13.75
N ALA A 83 -17.06 9.95 13.16
CA ALA A 83 -15.96 10.51 12.40
C ALA A 83 -15.57 9.57 11.25
N LEU A 84 -14.73 10.06 10.34
CA LEU A 84 -14.08 9.19 9.36
C LEU A 84 -13.01 8.34 10.04
N GLN A 85 -12.90 7.07 9.63
CA GLN A 85 -11.88 6.15 10.12
C GLN A 85 -10.45 6.73 10.19
N PRO A 86 -9.90 7.43 9.17
CA PRO A 86 -8.56 8.01 9.24
C PRO A 86 -8.35 8.93 10.45
N ASN A 87 -9.38 9.67 10.87
CA ASN A 87 -9.24 10.74 11.85
C ASN A 87 -9.24 10.22 13.30
N VAL A 88 -9.74 9.00 13.52
CA VAL A 88 -9.99 8.48 14.89
C VAL A 88 -9.42 7.08 15.14
N SER A 89 -8.64 6.55 14.19
CA SER A 89 -8.14 5.16 14.26
C SER A 89 -7.07 4.90 15.32
N ASN A 90 -6.45 5.94 15.89
CA ASN A 90 -5.43 5.82 16.94
C ASN A 90 -6.00 5.94 18.37
N GLY A 91 -7.29 5.65 18.55
CA GLY A 91 -7.92 5.56 19.85
C GLY A 91 -8.36 6.91 20.44
N ALA A 92 -8.44 6.98 21.78
CA ALA A 92 -9.10 8.08 22.49
C ALA A 92 -8.52 9.47 22.19
N ASP A 93 -7.20 9.61 22.05
CA ASP A 93 -6.58 10.91 21.75
C ASP A 93 -6.88 11.38 20.33
N ALA A 94 -6.99 10.46 19.38
CA ALA A 94 -7.38 10.78 18.01
C ALA A 94 -8.84 11.27 17.95
N TRP A 95 -9.73 10.67 18.75
CA TRP A 95 -11.09 11.17 18.96
C TRP A 95 -11.11 12.56 19.60
N GLY A 96 -10.26 12.81 20.60
CA GLY A 96 -10.11 14.13 21.23
C GLY A 96 -9.64 15.20 20.25
N THR A 97 -8.53 14.92 19.56
CA THR A 97 -7.94 15.79 18.52
C THR A 97 -8.95 16.07 17.39
N SER A 98 -9.69 15.04 16.96
CA SER A 98 -10.75 15.21 15.96
C SER A 98 -11.88 16.13 16.46
N ALA A 99 -12.24 16.08 17.74
CA ALA A 99 -13.22 16.98 18.31
C ALA A 99 -12.73 18.43 18.35
N GLU A 100 -11.50 18.66 18.80
CA GLU A 100 -10.87 19.98 18.88
C GLU A 100 -10.71 20.62 17.49
N ASN A 101 -10.36 19.81 16.49
CA ASN A 101 -10.19 20.26 15.11
C ASN A 101 -11.50 20.30 14.30
N GLY A 102 -12.66 20.04 14.92
CA GLY A 102 -13.96 20.08 14.24
C GLY A 102 -14.13 19.00 13.17
N LEU A 103 -13.42 17.88 13.28
CA LEU A 103 -13.45 16.75 12.35
C LEU A 103 -14.52 15.70 12.67
N LEU A 104 -15.29 15.90 13.75
CA LEU A 104 -16.47 15.09 14.05
C LEU A 104 -17.59 15.43 13.07
N LEU A 105 -18.15 14.40 12.45
CA LEU A 105 -19.31 14.51 11.54
C LEU A 105 -20.63 14.56 12.31
N LEU A 106 -20.63 14.01 13.52
CA LEU A 106 -21.74 14.00 14.46
C LEU A 106 -21.17 14.04 15.89
N ASP A 107 -21.72 14.90 16.74
CA ASP A 107 -21.64 14.80 18.19
C ASP A 107 -23.01 15.19 18.74
N THR A 108 -23.80 14.20 19.14
CA THR A 108 -25.20 14.40 19.52
C THR A 108 -25.56 13.66 20.80
N ILE A 109 -26.53 14.20 21.54
CA ILE A 109 -27.08 13.59 22.73
C ILE A 109 -28.53 13.21 22.46
N VAL A 110 -28.88 11.97 22.79
CA VAL A 110 -30.26 11.45 22.71
C VAL A 110 -30.75 11.05 24.10
N GLY A 111 -32.06 11.13 24.31
CA GLY A 111 -32.69 10.82 25.59
C GLY A 111 -32.54 9.34 25.99
N PRO A 112 -32.80 9.01 27.27
CA PRO A 112 -32.57 7.67 27.82
C PRO A 112 -33.45 6.58 27.21
N ASP A 113 -34.60 6.97 26.65
CA ASP A 113 -35.55 6.06 25.98
C ASP A 113 -35.24 5.84 24.49
N VAL A 114 -34.22 6.52 23.94
CA VAL A 114 -33.79 6.36 22.55
C VAL A 114 -32.70 5.28 22.50
N LEU A 115 -32.93 4.22 21.72
CA LEU A 115 -32.02 3.08 21.59
C LEU A 115 -31.55 2.83 20.14
N ASP A 116 -31.93 3.72 19.24
CA ASP A 116 -31.55 3.71 17.84
C ASP A 116 -31.38 5.12 17.26
N LEU A 117 -30.58 5.22 16.20
CA LEU A 117 -30.37 6.46 15.45
C LEU A 117 -30.13 6.13 13.98
N VAL A 118 -30.92 6.74 13.10
CA VAL A 118 -30.70 6.70 11.65
C VAL A 118 -30.01 7.99 11.20
N ILE A 119 -28.80 7.84 10.67
CA ILE A 119 -28.02 8.93 10.08
C ILE A 119 -28.14 8.80 8.57
N LYS A 120 -28.88 9.73 7.95
CA LYS A 120 -29.24 9.64 6.54
C LYS A 120 -28.19 10.21 5.61
N ASP A 121 -28.26 9.80 4.35
CA ASP A 121 -27.63 10.49 3.22
C ASP A 121 -26.10 10.65 3.40
N GLN A 122 -25.44 9.60 3.90
CA GLN A 122 -24.00 9.61 4.13
C GLN A 122 -23.21 9.48 2.82
N GLN A 123 -21.92 9.81 2.88
CA GLN A 123 -21.01 9.64 1.74
C GLN A 123 -20.88 8.15 1.42
N TYR A 124 -21.02 7.78 0.14
CA TYR A 124 -20.86 6.39 -0.33
C TYR A 124 -19.41 5.89 -0.21
N SER A 125 -19.22 4.57 -0.26
CA SER A 125 -17.91 3.88 -0.16
C SER A 125 -17.00 4.39 0.96
N THR A 126 -17.58 4.90 2.06
CA THR A 126 -16.85 5.58 3.13
C THR A 126 -16.94 4.79 4.43
N ASP A 127 -15.79 4.58 5.09
CA ASP A 127 -15.70 3.91 6.40
C ASP A 127 -15.86 4.94 7.53
N PHE A 128 -17.00 4.87 8.21
CA PHE A 128 -17.32 5.68 9.36
C PHE A 128 -17.06 4.93 10.66
N ARG A 129 -16.53 5.65 11.63
CA ARG A 129 -16.33 5.17 13.00
C ARG A 129 -17.32 5.83 13.94
N PHE A 130 -17.80 5.04 14.90
CA PHE A 130 -18.80 5.46 15.87
C PHE A 130 -18.34 5.21 17.29
N ALA A 131 -18.65 6.15 18.17
CA ALA A 131 -18.43 6.03 19.61
C ALA A 131 -19.69 6.40 20.39
N ILE A 132 -19.87 5.78 21.54
CA ILE A 132 -21.02 6.00 22.44
C ILE A 132 -20.58 6.00 23.91
N ARG A 133 -21.17 6.88 24.71
CA ARG A 133 -21.11 6.82 26.17
C ARG A 133 -22.47 7.09 26.80
N VAL A 134 -22.67 6.55 27.99
CA VAL A 134 -23.87 6.75 28.80
C VAL A 134 -23.70 7.97 29.69
N LEU A 135 -24.74 8.79 29.74
CA LEU A 135 -24.76 10.06 30.45
C LEU A 135 -25.41 9.92 31.83
N SER A 136 -24.91 10.63 32.83
CA SER A 136 -25.42 10.55 34.20
C SER A 136 -26.37 11.68 34.53
N LYS A 137 -27.40 11.40 35.33
CA LYS A 137 -28.29 12.46 35.88
C LYS A 137 -27.60 13.36 36.91
N LYS A 138 -26.41 12.95 37.38
CA LYS A 138 -25.57 13.74 38.29
C LYS A 138 -24.83 14.88 37.58
N ASP A 139 -24.60 14.72 36.28
CA ASP A 139 -23.88 15.66 35.44
C ASP A 139 -24.83 16.66 34.77
N ASP A 140 -24.33 17.84 34.38
CA ASP A 140 -25.07 18.74 33.48
C ASP A 140 -25.08 18.23 32.02
N ASN A 141 -24.19 17.28 31.69
CA ASN A 141 -23.99 16.66 30.38
C ASN A 141 -23.76 17.67 29.23
N ILE A 142 -23.20 18.83 29.57
CA ILE A 142 -22.82 19.88 28.63
C ILE A 142 -21.37 20.27 28.89
N THR A 143 -21.03 20.59 30.14
CA THR A 143 -19.69 20.98 30.56
C THR A 143 -19.09 20.00 31.56
N ASP A 144 -19.93 19.25 32.27
CA ASP A 144 -19.58 18.18 33.19
C ASP A 144 -19.99 16.82 32.61
N PHE A 145 -19.05 15.87 32.67
CA PHE A 145 -19.23 14.48 32.29
C PHE A 145 -18.46 13.56 33.26
N SER A 146 -18.26 14.03 34.50
CA SER A 146 -17.45 13.34 35.51
C SER A 146 -18.03 11.99 35.91
N HIS A 147 -19.36 11.86 35.89
CA HIS A 147 -20.10 10.64 36.21
C HIS A 147 -20.56 9.87 34.96
N ALA A 148 -20.37 10.40 33.75
CA ALA A 148 -20.61 9.65 32.52
C ALA A 148 -19.74 8.38 32.41
N SER A 149 -20.23 7.38 31.67
CA SER A 149 -19.47 6.17 31.40
C SER A 149 -18.20 6.49 30.60
N LYS A 150 -17.26 5.54 30.57
CA LYS A 150 -16.21 5.57 29.54
C LYS A 150 -16.84 5.36 28.15
N TRP A 151 -16.10 5.75 27.11
CA TRP A 151 -16.50 5.58 25.73
C TRP A 151 -16.32 4.13 25.27
N TYR A 152 -17.34 3.58 24.63
CA TYR A 152 -17.18 2.52 23.63
C TYR A 152 -16.89 3.18 22.27
N GLY A 153 -15.98 2.62 21.45
CA GLY A 153 -15.63 3.20 20.14
C GLY A 153 -14.26 3.87 20.07
N HIS A 154 -13.64 4.17 21.20
CA HIS A 154 -12.31 4.81 21.30
C HIS A 154 -11.14 3.81 21.28
N GLY A 155 -11.35 2.57 20.83
CA GLY A 155 -10.28 1.59 20.65
C GLY A 155 -9.29 2.00 19.55
N ASP A 156 -8.07 1.46 19.59
CA ASP A 156 -6.96 1.76 18.65
C ASP A 156 -7.08 1.05 17.29
N GLY A 157 -8.25 0.47 17.01
CA GLY A 157 -8.54 -0.26 15.78
C GLY A 157 -7.92 -1.67 15.68
N ARG A 158 -7.11 -2.13 16.65
CA ARG A 158 -6.48 -3.45 16.60
C ARG A 158 -7.41 -4.57 17.07
N GLN A 159 -8.24 -4.29 18.07
CA GLN A 159 -9.25 -5.20 18.57
C GLN A 159 -10.59 -4.83 17.93
N TRP A 160 -11.10 -5.71 17.08
CA TRP A 160 -12.39 -5.56 16.39
C TRP A 160 -13.60 -5.40 17.34
N ALA A 161 -13.45 -5.71 18.62
CA ALA A 161 -14.48 -5.60 19.66
C ALA A 161 -14.52 -4.24 20.36
N GLU A 162 -13.55 -3.35 20.10
CA GLU A 162 -13.42 -2.07 20.83
C GLU A 162 -13.96 -0.87 20.04
N PHE A 163 -14.44 -1.09 18.82
CA PHE A 163 -15.01 -0.05 17.97
C PHE A 163 -16.17 -0.56 17.12
N LEU A 164 -17.02 0.39 16.66
CA LEU A 164 -17.96 0.15 15.57
C LEU A 164 -17.48 0.89 14.33
N GLY A 165 -17.20 0.15 13.27
CA GLY A 165 -16.97 0.66 11.93
C GLY A 165 -18.09 0.23 11.00
N ILE A 166 -18.65 1.17 10.24
CA ILE A 166 -19.65 0.88 9.20
C ILE A 166 -19.21 1.55 7.92
N THR A 167 -19.03 0.73 6.87
CA THR A 167 -18.80 1.21 5.52
C THR A 167 -20.13 1.28 4.79
N THR A 168 -20.48 2.46 4.27
CA THR A 168 -21.64 2.62 3.38
C THR A 168 -21.45 1.83 2.10
N ALA A 169 -22.55 1.47 1.42
CA ALA A 169 -22.49 0.79 0.13
C ALA A 169 -21.71 1.59 -0.91
N ASP A 170 -21.24 0.88 -1.94
CA ASP A 170 -20.65 1.53 -3.10
C ASP A 170 -21.68 2.41 -3.80
N ARG A 171 -21.22 3.56 -4.28
CA ARG A 171 -22.08 4.39 -5.11
C ARG A 171 -22.40 3.64 -6.40
N TYR A 172 -23.64 3.72 -6.83
CA TYR A 172 -24.02 3.30 -8.18
C TYR A 172 -23.16 4.02 -9.23
N ALA A 173 -23.02 3.44 -10.43
CA ALA A 173 -22.18 4.00 -11.48
C ALA A 173 -22.51 5.47 -11.76
N THR A 174 -21.49 6.32 -11.83
CA THR A 174 -21.63 7.77 -12.00
C THR A 174 -21.02 8.27 -13.31
N PRO A 175 -21.68 9.17 -14.06
CA PRO A 175 -21.16 9.71 -15.31
C PRO A 175 -19.97 10.64 -15.09
N PHE A 176 -18.93 10.50 -15.92
CA PHE A 176 -17.72 11.33 -15.85
C PHE A 176 -17.92 12.66 -16.59
N CYS A 177 -18.70 13.56 -15.98
CA CYS A 177 -19.13 14.82 -16.56
C CYS A 177 -18.11 15.94 -16.49
N VAL A 178 -17.18 15.92 -15.53
CA VAL A 178 -16.10 16.90 -15.42
C VAL A 178 -14.74 16.27 -15.17
N TYR A 179 -13.71 16.92 -15.72
CA TYR A 179 -12.31 16.62 -15.47
C TYR A 179 -11.46 17.85 -15.76
N VAL A 180 -10.20 17.83 -15.33
CA VAL A 180 -9.23 18.89 -15.65
C VAL A 180 -8.40 18.47 -16.85
N ASP A 181 -8.26 19.37 -17.83
CA ASP A 181 -7.25 19.21 -18.89
C ASP A 181 -5.87 19.54 -18.30
N GLY A 182 -5.13 18.49 -17.93
CA GLY A 182 -3.78 18.60 -17.37
C GLY A 182 -2.82 19.42 -18.23
N SER A 183 -2.97 19.39 -19.57
CA SER A 183 -2.12 20.15 -20.50
C SER A 183 -2.37 21.66 -20.46
N LYS A 184 -3.44 22.09 -19.79
CA LYS A 184 -3.86 23.49 -19.59
C LYS A 184 -3.81 23.90 -18.13
N THR A 185 -3.26 23.07 -17.26
CA THR A 185 -3.03 23.42 -15.86
C THR A 185 -1.79 24.28 -15.76
N THR A 186 -1.86 25.34 -14.95
CA THR A 186 -0.73 26.22 -14.63
C THR A 186 -0.56 26.29 -13.12
N GLU A 187 0.37 27.11 -12.65
CA GLU A 187 0.53 27.38 -11.22
C GLU A 187 -0.71 27.99 -10.57
N THR A 188 -1.55 28.72 -11.32
CA THR A 188 -2.64 29.52 -10.75
C THR A 188 -3.99 29.34 -11.44
N THR A 189 -4.05 28.50 -12.49
CA THR A 189 -5.27 28.24 -13.26
C THR A 189 -5.40 26.78 -13.66
N MET A 190 -6.63 26.32 -13.86
CA MET A 190 -6.93 25.03 -14.48
C MET A 190 -8.05 25.18 -15.49
N ARG A 191 -8.01 24.38 -16.56
CA ARG A 191 -9.15 24.23 -17.46
C ARG A 191 -10.01 23.06 -17.02
N VAL A 192 -11.22 23.34 -16.57
CA VAL A 192 -12.22 22.32 -16.24
C VAL A 192 -13.09 22.07 -17.47
N MET A 193 -13.03 20.85 -17.98
CA MET A 193 -13.80 20.38 -19.12
C MET A 193 -15.21 19.97 -18.67
N LEU A 194 -16.21 20.35 -19.46
CA LEU A 194 -17.63 20.11 -19.18
C LEU A 194 -18.23 19.19 -20.25
N ASN A 195 -18.42 17.92 -19.88
CA ASN A 195 -19.08 16.94 -20.73
C ASN A 195 -20.52 16.74 -20.27
N ARG A 196 -21.46 16.93 -21.20
CA ARG A 196 -22.90 16.77 -20.92
C ARG A 196 -23.59 15.76 -21.81
N ASN A 197 -23.16 15.64 -23.06
CA ASN A 197 -23.83 14.74 -23.99
C ASN A 197 -23.71 13.29 -23.52
N PHE A 198 -24.85 12.62 -23.36
CA PHE A 198 -24.90 11.25 -22.86
C PHE A 198 -24.07 10.30 -23.72
N ASP A 199 -24.13 10.42 -25.05
CA ASP A 199 -23.44 9.50 -25.95
C ASP A 199 -21.92 9.67 -25.88
N VAL A 200 -21.44 10.90 -25.65
CA VAL A 200 -20.02 11.19 -25.41
C VAL A 200 -19.57 10.64 -24.06
N VAL A 201 -20.30 10.96 -22.99
CA VAL A 201 -19.92 10.54 -21.61
C VAL A 201 -20.06 9.03 -21.41
N SER A 202 -20.89 8.36 -22.21
CA SER A 202 -21.10 6.91 -22.15
C SER A 202 -20.31 6.11 -23.19
N GLU A 203 -19.40 6.76 -23.92
CA GLU A 203 -18.50 6.05 -24.82
C GLU A 203 -17.64 5.04 -24.03
N GLY A 204 -17.64 3.77 -24.46
CA GLY A 204 -16.91 2.69 -23.76
C GLY A 204 -17.51 2.24 -22.42
N VAL A 205 -18.63 2.83 -21.98
CA VAL A 205 -19.36 2.44 -20.76
C VAL A 205 -20.25 1.23 -21.02
N SER A 206 -20.43 0.35 -20.02
CA SER A 206 -21.28 -0.84 -20.16
C SER A 206 -22.76 -0.47 -20.32
N GLU A 207 -23.57 -1.32 -20.96
CA GLU A 207 -25.00 -1.05 -21.10
C GLU A 207 -25.74 -1.02 -19.75
N ASP A 208 -25.27 -1.79 -18.76
CA ASP A 208 -25.81 -1.78 -17.40
C ASP A 208 -25.54 -0.42 -16.71
N ASP A 209 -24.30 0.09 -16.80
CA ASP A 209 -23.95 1.41 -16.25
C ASP A 209 -24.68 2.54 -17.00
N LYS A 210 -24.86 2.42 -18.32
CA LYS A 210 -25.68 3.36 -19.10
C LYS A 210 -27.13 3.40 -18.64
N ALA A 211 -27.71 2.23 -18.32
CA ALA A 211 -29.06 2.15 -17.77
C ALA A 211 -29.13 2.86 -16.40
N ILE A 212 -28.15 2.63 -15.53
CA ILE A 212 -28.01 3.33 -14.24
C ILE A 212 -27.92 4.85 -14.46
N TYR A 213 -27.13 5.32 -15.44
CA TYR A 213 -27.00 6.75 -15.73
C TYR A 213 -28.36 7.38 -16.05
N ARG A 214 -29.18 6.71 -16.87
CA ARG A 214 -30.53 7.20 -17.23
C ARG A 214 -31.53 7.12 -16.08
N GLU A 215 -31.37 6.15 -15.18
CA GLU A 215 -32.25 6.00 -14.02
C GLU A 215 -31.94 7.05 -12.93
N LYS A 216 -30.65 7.29 -12.67
CA LYS A 216 -30.20 8.05 -11.49
C LYS A 216 -29.88 9.51 -11.78
N PHE A 217 -29.62 9.88 -13.03
CA PHE A 217 -29.21 11.24 -13.39
C PHE A 217 -30.17 11.87 -14.39
N GLU A 218 -30.46 13.16 -14.17
CA GLU A 218 -31.36 13.93 -15.03
C GLU A 218 -30.71 14.21 -16.38
N LEU A 219 -31.51 14.03 -17.44
CA LEU A 219 -31.20 14.35 -18.83
C LEU A 219 -32.21 15.36 -19.37
N ASP A 220 -31.73 16.35 -20.14
CA ASP A 220 -32.60 17.28 -20.85
C ASP A 220 -33.14 16.69 -22.17
N ALA A 221 -33.98 17.46 -22.85
CA ALA A 221 -34.59 17.07 -24.12
C ALA A 221 -33.57 16.80 -25.26
N ASN A 222 -32.32 17.25 -25.11
CA ASN A 222 -31.23 17.05 -26.06
C ASN A 222 -30.31 15.89 -25.64
N ASN A 223 -30.73 15.04 -24.70
CA ASN A 223 -29.95 13.92 -24.18
C ASN A 223 -28.64 14.38 -23.50
N ASN A 224 -28.64 15.57 -22.89
CA ASN A 224 -27.52 16.07 -22.11
C ASN A 224 -27.81 15.94 -20.61
N PHE A 225 -26.79 15.53 -19.84
CA PHE A 225 -26.80 15.57 -18.39
C PHE A 225 -27.06 16.99 -17.87
N VAL A 226 -27.90 17.08 -16.82
CA VAL A 226 -28.36 18.34 -16.23
C VAL A 226 -27.63 18.61 -14.91
N TYR A 227 -26.79 19.63 -14.90
CA TYR A 227 -26.16 20.18 -13.70
C TYR A 227 -26.00 21.70 -13.85
N GLN A 228 -26.09 22.45 -12.75
CA GLN A 228 -26.12 23.91 -12.77
C GLN A 228 -24.92 24.54 -12.06
N TRP A 229 -24.31 23.82 -11.14
CA TRP A 229 -23.27 24.37 -10.27
C TRP A 229 -21.94 23.65 -10.51
N LEU A 230 -20.87 24.43 -10.62
CA LEU A 230 -19.50 24.00 -10.46
C LEU A 230 -19.01 24.47 -9.08
N GLU A 231 -18.52 23.53 -8.28
CA GLU A 231 -18.01 23.77 -6.93
C GLU A 231 -16.53 23.38 -6.88
N VAL A 232 -15.67 24.35 -6.55
CA VAL A 232 -14.23 24.14 -6.40
C VAL A 232 -13.82 24.49 -4.97
N ALA A 233 -13.18 23.55 -4.29
CA ALA A 233 -12.65 23.74 -2.94
C ALA A 233 -11.21 23.22 -2.84
N PRO A 234 -10.36 23.82 -1.98
CA PRO A 234 -9.08 23.22 -1.63
C PRO A 234 -9.27 21.82 -1.06
N SER A 235 -8.36 20.90 -1.43
CA SER A 235 -8.30 19.56 -0.84
C SER A 235 -7.85 19.65 0.61
N PRO A 236 -8.24 18.70 1.47
CA PRO A 236 -7.71 18.55 2.82
C PRO A 236 -6.18 18.40 2.91
N ASN A 237 -5.47 18.16 1.80
CA ASN A 237 -4.01 18.23 1.75
C ASN A 237 -3.47 19.66 1.95
N ASN A 238 -4.21 20.66 1.49
CA ASN A 238 -3.82 22.07 1.51
C ASN A 238 -5.08 22.94 1.79
N PRO A 239 -5.72 22.80 2.97
CA PRO A 239 -7.05 23.37 3.21
C PRO A 239 -7.09 24.90 3.14
N GLU A 240 -5.96 25.55 3.41
CA GLU A 240 -5.79 27.01 3.38
C GLU A 240 -5.43 27.56 1.98
N SER A 241 -5.34 26.71 0.95
CA SER A 241 -5.00 27.15 -0.40
C SER A 241 -6.08 28.06 -0.98
N THR A 242 -5.65 29.08 -1.71
CA THR A 242 -6.58 30.06 -2.29
C THR A 242 -7.31 29.48 -3.50
N VAL A 243 -8.58 29.85 -3.64
CA VAL A 243 -9.36 29.72 -4.88
C VAL A 243 -10.20 30.99 -4.99
N ASN A 244 -10.39 31.52 -6.20
CA ASN A 244 -11.25 32.68 -6.38
C ASN A 244 -12.68 32.36 -5.88
N GLU A 245 -13.24 33.22 -5.03
CA GLU A 245 -14.50 32.99 -4.31
C GLU A 245 -15.66 32.62 -5.23
N LYS A 246 -15.66 33.14 -6.46
CA LYS A 246 -16.68 32.83 -7.47
C LYS A 246 -16.77 31.33 -7.79
N TRP A 247 -15.66 30.58 -7.72
CA TRP A 247 -15.59 29.16 -8.07
C TRP A 247 -16.07 28.22 -6.97
N LYS A 248 -16.15 28.70 -5.71
CA LYS A 248 -16.65 27.89 -4.60
C LYS A 248 -18.11 27.46 -4.82
N ASN A 249 -18.87 28.26 -5.56
CA ASN A 249 -20.25 27.97 -5.94
C ASN A 249 -20.61 28.73 -7.23
N TYR A 250 -20.04 28.32 -8.36
CA TYR A 250 -20.23 28.98 -9.65
C TYR A 250 -21.45 28.42 -10.38
N LYS A 251 -22.39 29.29 -10.77
CA LYS A 251 -23.54 28.90 -11.61
C LYS A 251 -23.10 28.88 -13.07
N LEU A 252 -23.07 27.70 -13.68
CA LEU A 252 -22.70 27.50 -15.07
C LEU A 252 -23.70 28.17 -16.01
N THR A 253 -23.18 28.80 -17.05
CA THR A 253 -23.96 29.53 -18.05
C THR A 253 -24.11 28.74 -19.36
N GLU A 254 -25.05 29.12 -20.21
CA GLU A 254 -25.16 28.57 -21.57
C GLU A 254 -23.89 28.81 -22.41
N GLU A 255 -23.16 29.89 -22.16
CA GLU A 255 -21.89 30.16 -22.83
C GLU A 255 -20.80 29.17 -22.39
N ASP A 256 -20.75 28.84 -21.10
CA ASP A 256 -19.80 27.84 -20.58
C ASP A 256 -20.07 26.46 -21.21
N PHE A 257 -21.34 26.09 -21.35
CA PHE A 257 -21.74 24.85 -22.02
C PHE A 257 -21.45 24.86 -23.52
N ALA A 258 -21.73 25.95 -24.22
CA ALA A 258 -21.42 26.09 -25.64
C ALA A 258 -19.91 26.01 -25.91
N ARG A 259 -19.10 26.52 -24.99
CA ARG A 259 -17.64 26.45 -25.03
C ARG A 259 -17.09 25.08 -24.60
N GLY A 260 -17.82 24.34 -23.75
CA GLY A 260 -17.45 23.02 -23.26
C GLY A 260 -16.38 23.03 -22.14
N TYR A 261 -16.03 24.20 -21.61
CA TYR A 261 -15.07 24.33 -20.51
C TYR A 261 -15.21 25.66 -19.77
N VAL A 262 -14.66 25.69 -18.56
CA VAL A 262 -14.34 26.93 -17.82
C VAL A 262 -12.86 26.94 -17.44
N ASP A 263 -12.26 28.12 -17.44
CA ASP A 263 -10.91 28.33 -16.93
C ASP A 263 -11.02 28.88 -15.50
N ILE A 264 -10.73 28.04 -14.51
CA ILE A 264 -10.72 28.45 -13.10
C ILE A 264 -9.42 29.16 -12.75
N ASP A 265 -9.51 30.14 -11.85
CA ASP A 265 -8.44 31.08 -11.52
C ASP A 265 -8.34 31.35 -10.01
N GLY A 266 -7.28 32.05 -9.61
CA GLY A 266 -7.00 32.37 -8.20
C GLY A 266 -6.51 31.17 -7.40
N LEU A 267 -6.02 30.13 -8.07
CA LEU A 267 -5.45 28.95 -7.43
C LEU A 267 -4.08 29.28 -6.83
N GLN A 268 -3.82 28.81 -5.63
CA GLN A 268 -2.47 28.68 -5.08
C GLN A 268 -1.71 27.58 -5.83
N LYS A 269 -0.43 27.81 -6.13
CA LYS A 269 0.47 26.82 -6.75
C LYS A 269 0.66 25.56 -5.89
N ASN A 270 1.06 24.45 -6.51
CA ASN A 270 1.37 23.17 -5.83
C ASN A 270 0.24 22.61 -4.95
N SER A 271 -1.00 23.05 -5.16
CA SER A 271 -2.13 22.77 -4.26
C SER A 271 -3.13 21.86 -4.94
N VAL A 272 -3.78 20.99 -4.17
CA VAL A 272 -4.82 20.10 -4.69
C VAL A 272 -6.21 20.73 -4.49
N TYR A 273 -7.08 20.60 -5.49
CA TYR A 273 -8.45 21.10 -5.47
C TYR A 273 -9.43 19.96 -5.78
N VAL A 274 -10.56 19.97 -5.08
CA VAL A 274 -11.71 19.09 -5.31
C VAL A 274 -12.74 19.86 -6.14
N ILE A 275 -13.13 19.26 -7.26
CA ILE A 275 -14.01 19.86 -8.27
C ILE A 275 -15.24 18.98 -8.42
N ASN A 276 -16.42 19.56 -8.23
CA ASN A 276 -17.70 18.87 -8.36
C ASN A 276 -18.62 19.61 -9.33
N VAL A 277 -19.46 18.86 -10.04
CA VAL A 277 -20.66 19.43 -10.67
C VAL A 277 -21.91 18.90 -10.01
N ARG A 278 -22.84 19.80 -9.69
CA ARG A 278 -24.04 19.52 -8.91
C ARG A 278 -25.32 19.88 -9.65
N ASN A 279 -26.29 18.97 -9.58
CA ASN A 279 -27.68 19.25 -9.94
C ASN A 279 -28.46 19.78 -8.73
N GLU A 280 -28.98 20.99 -8.83
CA GLU A 280 -29.72 21.66 -7.75
C GLU A 280 -31.11 21.06 -7.46
N SER A 281 -31.67 20.31 -8.41
CA SER A 281 -32.96 19.61 -8.26
C SER A 281 -32.88 18.41 -7.32
N VAL A 282 -31.67 17.86 -7.11
CA VAL A 282 -31.44 16.70 -6.26
C VAL A 282 -31.07 17.17 -4.85
N LYS A 283 -31.87 16.77 -3.85
CA LYS A 283 -31.72 17.24 -2.46
C LYS A 283 -30.62 16.53 -1.69
N VAL A 284 -30.43 15.23 -1.97
CA VAL A 284 -29.38 14.43 -1.33
C VAL A 284 -28.05 14.87 -1.90
N LYS A 285 -27.18 15.46 -1.06
CA LYS A 285 -25.91 16.08 -1.48
C LYS A 285 -25.08 15.15 -2.36
N TRP A 286 -24.88 13.90 -1.92
CA TRP A 286 -24.02 12.96 -2.63
C TRP A 286 -24.63 12.48 -3.94
N ASP A 287 -25.95 12.32 -4.01
CA ASP A 287 -26.64 11.93 -5.24
C ASP A 287 -26.67 13.08 -6.25
N ALA A 288 -26.63 14.33 -5.78
CA ALA A 288 -26.63 15.52 -6.62
C ALA A 288 -25.34 15.73 -7.42
N TYR A 289 -24.23 15.14 -6.98
CA TYR A 289 -22.94 15.24 -7.67
C TYR A 289 -22.83 14.22 -8.80
N TYR A 290 -22.52 14.66 -10.02
CA TYR A 290 -22.37 13.74 -11.15
C TYR A 290 -21.03 13.00 -11.08
N ASN A 291 -19.94 13.70 -10.79
CA ASN A 291 -18.68 13.10 -10.37
C ASN A 291 -17.86 14.11 -9.55
N THR A 292 -16.90 13.58 -8.80
CA THR A 292 -15.89 14.36 -8.05
C THR A 292 -14.54 14.14 -8.72
N TYR A 293 -13.84 15.21 -9.05
CA TYR A 293 -12.51 15.18 -9.64
C TYR A 293 -11.52 15.94 -8.75
N SER A 294 -10.35 15.35 -8.51
CA SER A 294 -9.28 16.00 -7.73
C SER A 294 -8.11 16.31 -8.67
N ALA A 295 -7.60 17.54 -8.61
CA ALA A 295 -6.51 17.99 -9.49
C ALA A 295 -5.51 18.88 -8.73
N ARG A 296 -4.23 18.80 -9.10
CA ARG A 296 -3.15 19.61 -8.51
C ARG A 296 -2.77 20.76 -9.45
N SER A 297 -2.66 21.98 -8.93
CA SER A 297 -2.08 23.12 -9.66
C SER A 297 -0.59 22.93 -9.83
N ASP A 298 -0.04 23.37 -10.95
CA ASP A 298 1.35 23.08 -11.25
C ASP A 298 2.33 23.91 -10.40
N GLY A 299 3.61 23.58 -10.52
CA GLY A 299 4.72 24.36 -10.01
C GLY A 299 6.05 23.79 -10.48
N GLU A 300 7.04 24.66 -10.58
CA GLU A 300 8.39 24.26 -10.97
C GLU A 300 9.20 23.78 -9.75
N PRO A 301 9.85 22.60 -9.81
CA PRO A 301 10.80 22.18 -8.79
C PRO A 301 11.90 23.22 -8.58
N GLY A 302 12.24 23.48 -7.32
CA GLY A 302 13.38 24.33 -6.99
C GLY A 302 14.72 23.62 -7.22
N GLU A 303 15.81 24.35 -6.96
CA GLU A 303 17.15 23.75 -6.86
C GLU A 303 17.14 22.57 -5.86
N PRO A 304 18.00 21.55 -6.06
CA PRO A 304 18.11 20.44 -5.13
C PRO A 304 18.39 20.93 -3.69
N ILE A 305 17.65 20.37 -2.73
CA ILE A 305 17.82 20.67 -1.31
C ILE A 305 18.83 19.68 -0.74
N LEU A 306 19.98 20.19 -0.28
CA LEU A 306 20.91 19.38 0.50
C LEU A 306 20.34 19.20 1.92
N VAL A 307 20.03 17.96 2.26
CA VAL A 307 19.63 17.57 3.61
C VAL A 307 20.91 17.43 4.43
N THR A 308 21.21 18.45 5.23
CA THR A 308 22.38 18.44 6.12
C THR A 308 22.11 17.48 7.27
N HIS A 309 23.02 16.52 7.50
CA HIS A 309 22.91 15.51 8.54
C HIS A 309 23.09 16.14 9.93
N GLU A 310 21.96 16.40 10.58
CA GLU A 310 21.92 16.95 11.93
C GLU A 310 21.06 16.08 12.85
N LEU A 311 21.62 15.68 13.98
CA LEU A 311 20.94 14.87 15.00
C LEU A 311 20.20 15.77 16.01
N THR A 312 19.35 16.64 15.49
CA THR A 312 18.58 17.59 16.33
C THR A 312 17.32 16.90 16.87
N ALA A 313 17.04 17.10 18.16
CA ALA A 313 15.81 16.62 18.77
C ALA A 313 14.59 17.31 18.12
N PRO A 314 13.44 16.60 18.00
CA PRO A 314 12.24 17.21 17.44
C PRO A 314 11.75 18.39 18.31
N SER A 315 11.16 19.40 17.67
CA SER A 315 10.62 20.58 18.37
C SER A 315 9.32 20.26 19.09
N ARG A 316 9.12 20.81 20.30
CA ARG A 316 7.84 20.68 21.03
C ARG A 316 6.67 21.26 20.25
N ASP A 317 6.91 22.32 19.48
CA ASP A 317 5.86 23.03 18.72
C ASP A 317 5.30 22.22 17.54
N TYR A 318 5.95 21.10 17.17
CA TYR A 318 5.46 20.21 16.12
C TYR A 318 4.31 19.30 16.59
N PHE A 319 4.09 19.16 17.90
CA PHE A 319 3.15 18.19 18.45
C PHE A 319 2.00 18.87 19.20
N ASP A 320 0.78 18.43 18.91
CA ASP A 320 -0.42 18.92 19.60
C ASP A 320 -0.45 18.48 21.07
N THR A 321 0.01 17.25 21.35
CA THR A 321 -0.03 16.66 22.69
C THR A 321 1.37 16.41 23.26
N GLU A 322 1.47 16.45 24.59
CA GLU A 322 2.71 16.13 25.30
C GLU A 322 3.13 14.67 25.11
N GLU A 323 2.17 13.73 25.05
CA GLU A 323 2.45 12.31 24.83
C GLU A 323 3.06 12.03 23.45
N ALA A 324 2.55 12.68 22.40
CA ALA A 324 3.11 12.55 21.06
C ALA A 324 4.55 13.12 21.00
N TYR A 325 4.80 14.23 21.70
CA TYR A 325 6.13 14.80 21.82
C TYR A 325 7.09 13.86 22.56
N GLN A 326 6.70 13.31 23.71
CA GLN A 326 7.53 12.36 24.47
C GLN A 326 7.83 11.10 23.64
N THR A 327 6.84 10.57 22.92
CA THR A 327 7.04 9.45 21.99
C THR A 327 8.08 9.80 20.92
N ALA A 328 8.02 11.00 20.35
CA ALA A 328 9.00 11.44 19.36
C ALA A 328 10.42 11.62 19.94
N LEU A 329 10.54 12.05 21.21
CA LEU A 329 11.81 12.10 21.93
C LEU A 329 12.39 10.70 22.15
N GLU A 330 11.59 9.73 22.57
CA GLU A 330 12.03 8.34 22.71
C GLU A 330 12.52 7.75 21.37
N GLN A 331 11.81 8.06 20.29
CA GLN A 331 12.23 7.68 18.94
C GLN A 331 13.53 8.37 18.52
N HIS A 332 13.72 9.64 18.89
CA HIS A 332 14.97 10.35 18.65
C HIS A 332 16.15 9.68 19.38
N GLU A 333 15.98 9.31 20.65
CA GLU A 333 16.99 8.56 21.41
C GLU A 333 17.34 7.20 20.78
N VAL A 334 16.37 6.54 20.14
CA VAL A 334 16.64 5.35 19.33
C VAL A 334 17.47 5.71 18.09
N ALA A 335 17.12 6.77 17.38
CA ALA A 335 17.83 7.22 16.18
C ALA A 335 19.31 7.55 16.46
N LEU A 336 19.61 8.18 17.62
CA LEU A 336 20.97 8.50 18.06
C LEU A 336 21.86 7.26 18.18
N LYS A 337 21.31 6.10 18.56
CA LYS A 337 22.06 4.82 18.63
C LYS A 337 22.52 4.31 17.26
N TYR A 338 21.90 4.79 16.19
CA TYR A 338 22.21 4.44 14.81
C TYR A 338 22.93 5.58 14.06
N ASP A 339 23.27 6.69 14.71
CA ASP A 339 23.78 7.91 14.05
C ASP A 339 22.87 8.35 12.90
N ALA A 340 21.55 8.24 13.12
CA ALA A 340 20.54 8.37 12.08
C ALA A 340 19.74 9.67 12.22
N MET A 341 19.76 10.52 11.19
CA MET A 341 18.93 11.71 11.12
C MET A 341 17.49 11.34 10.72
N ARG A 342 16.49 11.87 11.42
CA ARG A 342 15.09 11.70 11.03
C ARG A 342 14.73 12.57 9.84
N ILE A 343 14.26 11.94 8.77
CA ILE A 343 13.83 12.62 7.54
C ILE A 343 12.32 12.53 7.30
N ASP A 344 11.61 11.75 8.11
CA ASP A 344 10.18 11.54 7.94
C ASP A 344 9.34 12.78 8.24
N PHE A 345 9.77 13.69 9.12
CA PHE A 345 9.09 14.97 9.32
C PHE A 345 9.13 15.83 8.05
N MET A 346 10.33 16.10 7.54
CA MET A 346 10.55 16.91 6.34
C MET A 346 9.80 16.36 5.12
N LEU A 347 9.83 15.04 4.91
CA LEU A 347 9.10 14.42 3.81
C LEU A 347 7.58 14.41 4.02
N THR A 348 7.11 14.39 5.27
CA THR A 348 5.68 14.50 5.59
C THR A 348 5.19 15.93 5.32
N ASP A 349 5.92 16.93 5.79
CA ASP A 349 5.59 18.35 5.63
C ASP A 349 5.60 18.76 4.16
N PHE A 350 6.51 18.18 3.35
CA PHE A 350 6.57 18.41 1.91
C PHE A 350 5.24 18.15 1.17
N ILE A 351 4.44 17.20 1.66
CA ILE A 351 3.18 16.79 1.00
C ILE A 351 2.17 17.95 0.95
N SER A 352 2.07 18.72 2.04
CA SER A 352 1.17 19.87 2.17
C SER A 352 1.84 21.22 1.86
N ASP A 353 3.16 21.24 1.68
CA ASP A 353 3.88 22.46 1.35
C ASP A 353 3.48 23.02 -0.03
N VAL A 354 3.01 24.25 -0.06
CA VAL A 354 2.62 24.97 -1.30
C VAL A 354 3.81 25.67 -1.96
N ASN A 355 4.92 25.84 -1.25
CA ASN A 355 6.11 26.54 -1.73
C ASN A 355 7.04 25.61 -2.51
N LEU A 356 7.10 24.34 -2.15
CA LEU A 356 7.86 23.31 -2.84
C LEU A 356 6.99 22.60 -3.86
N ALA A 357 7.48 22.38 -5.08
CA ALA A 357 6.73 21.69 -6.12
C ALA A 357 6.92 20.17 -6.07
N GLU A 358 5.99 19.46 -6.69
CA GLU A 358 6.17 18.05 -7.00
C GLU A 358 7.41 17.87 -7.92
N GLY A 359 8.25 16.88 -7.62
CA GLY A 359 9.54 16.69 -8.29
C GLY A 359 10.72 17.37 -7.59
N GLN A 360 10.51 18.02 -6.45
CA GLN A 360 11.60 18.54 -5.62
C GLN A 360 12.62 17.45 -5.32
N THR A 361 13.90 17.77 -5.52
CA THR A 361 15.00 16.86 -5.25
C THR A 361 15.60 17.12 -3.87
N TYR A 362 15.84 16.04 -3.14
CA TYR A 362 16.53 16.01 -1.85
C TYR A 362 17.83 15.22 -1.97
N TYR A 363 18.96 15.88 -1.70
CA TYR A 363 20.28 15.26 -1.63
C TYR A 363 20.58 14.86 -0.20
N LEU A 364 20.92 13.58 -0.01
CA LEU A 364 21.42 13.03 1.22
C LEU A 364 22.95 12.98 1.16
N GLU A 365 23.63 13.47 2.19
CA GLU A 365 25.09 13.32 2.31
C GLU A 365 25.51 11.83 2.34
N GLY A 366 26.52 11.47 1.56
CA GLY A 366 27.02 10.09 1.48
C GLY A 366 27.86 9.71 2.69
N GLY A 367 27.76 8.45 3.12
CA GLY A 367 28.40 7.95 4.34
C GLY A 367 27.62 8.30 5.62
N LYS A 368 26.45 8.92 5.49
CA LYS A 368 25.55 9.25 6.60
C LYS A 368 24.32 8.34 6.63
N THR A 369 23.73 8.20 7.82
CA THR A 369 22.52 7.41 8.03
C THR A 369 21.34 8.34 8.29
N TYR A 370 20.20 8.01 7.70
CA TYR A 370 18.92 8.66 7.87
C TYR A 370 17.87 7.62 8.25
N CYS A 371 16.76 8.03 8.85
CA CYS A 371 15.73 7.09 9.26
C CYS A 371 14.32 7.68 9.22
N MET A 372 13.35 6.77 9.24
CA MET A 372 11.92 7.06 9.38
C MET A 372 11.35 6.25 10.55
N PHE A 373 10.44 6.86 11.33
CA PHE A 373 9.66 6.17 12.38
C PHE A 373 8.17 6.15 12.09
N ASN A 374 7.72 6.93 11.09
CA ASN A 374 6.33 6.97 10.64
C ASN A 374 6.21 6.51 9.18
N ASN A 375 5.02 5.99 8.84
CA ASN A 375 4.75 5.55 7.47
C ASN A 375 4.62 6.83 6.65
N LEU A 376 5.33 6.91 5.53
CA LEU A 376 5.29 8.11 4.71
C LEU A 376 4.16 7.99 3.69
N THR A 377 3.10 8.76 3.89
CA THR A 377 2.04 8.93 2.88
C THR A 377 2.59 9.70 1.68
N THR A 378 2.54 9.11 0.48
CA THR A 378 3.01 9.76 -0.74
C THR A 378 1.83 10.07 -1.66
N CYS A 379 1.40 11.34 -1.70
CA CYS A 379 0.42 11.89 -2.64
C CYS A 379 0.93 13.15 -3.38
N LYS A 380 2.24 13.38 -3.29
CA LYS A 380 3.01 14.39 -4.01
C LYS A 380 4.41 13.83 -4.26
N GLY A 381 4.83 13.81 -5.51
CA GLY A 381 6.08 13.21 -5.95
C GLY A 381 7.35 13.95 -5.53
N PHE A 382 8.45 13.23 -5.32
CA PHE A 382 9.78 13.78 -5.03
C PHE A 382 10.90 12.86 -5.53
N ILE A 383 12.12 13.41 -5.57
CA ILE A 383 13.35 12.67 -5.85
C ILE A 383 14.19 12.64 -4.58
N LEU A 384 14.55 11.45 -4.10
CA LEU A 384 15.46 11.25 -2.97
C LEU A 384 16.72 10.53 -3.45
N ARG A 385 17.89 11.13 -3.22
CA ARG A 385 19.14 10.54 -3.69
C ARG A 385 20.33 10.89 -2.83
N THR A 386 21.36 10.04 -2.86
CA THR A 386 22.67 10.45 -2.37
C THR A 386 23.20 11.61 -3.21
N ASN A 387 23.85 12.58 -2.56
CA ASN A 387 24.53 13.70 -3.22
C ASN A 387 25.47 13.16 -4.32
N PRO A 388 25.31 13.60 -5.59
CA PRO A 388 26.13 13.14 -6.71
C PRO A 388 27.65 13.22 -6.47
N GLU A 389 28.12 14.24 -5.74
CA GLU A 389 29.55 14.40 -5.43
C GLU A 389 30.06 13.30 -4.50
N ASP A 390 29.25 12.88 -3.53
CA ASP A 390 29.58 11.78 -2.63
C ASP A 390 29.52 10.43 -3.34
N VAL A 391 28.56 10.24 -4.25
CA VAL A 391 28.49 9.03 -5.10
C VAL A 391 29.75 8.89 -5.95
N ALA A 392 30.21 9.99 -6.57
CA ALA A 392 31.47 10.01 -7.31
C ALA A 392 32.69 9.70 -6.42
N ALA A 393 32.61 10.00 -5.11
CA ALA A 393 33.60 9.63 -4.11
C ALA A 393 33.44 8.20 -3.55
N GLY A 394 32.52 7.40 -4.10
CA GLY A 394 32.27 6.02 -3.67
C GLY A 394 31.48 5.90 -2.37
N LYS A 395 30.82 6.97 -1.92
CA LYS A 395 29.97 6.97 -0.72
C LYS A 395 28.50 6.88 -1.09
N ARG A 396 27.70 6.36 -0.16
CA ARG A 396 26.24 6.24 -0.30
C ARG A 396 25.56 6.63 1.01
N ALA A 397 24.42 7.30 0.93
CA ALA A 397 23.56 7.51 2.08
C ALA A 397 22.83 6.21 2.42
N LYS A 398 22.61 5.98 3.71
CA LYS A 398 21.79 4.86 4.21
C LYS A 398 20.46 5.39 4.74
N VAL A 399 19.35 4.75 4.39
CA VAL A 399 18.01 5.09 4.90
C VAL A 399 17.41 3.88 5.61
N LEU A 400 17.12 4.04 6.90
CA LEU A 400 16.48 3.03 7.74
C LEU A 400 14.95 3.19 7.67
N LEU A 401 14.27 2.18 7.13
CA LEU A 401 12.81 2.12 6.99
C LEU A 401 12.16 1.62 8.29
N GLY A 402 12.42 2.32 9.39
CA GLY A 402 12.17 1.84 10.74
C GLY A 402 13.14 0.72 11.11
N GLY A 403 12.64 -0.30 11.80
CA GLY A 403 13.43 -1.48 12.17
C GLY A 403 14.50 -1.19 13.22
N MET A 404 14.34 -0.15 14.03
CA MET A 404 15.33 0.26 15.04
C MET A 404 14.87 -0.02 16.48
N HIS A 405 13.60 -0.36 16.67
CA HIS A 405 13.01 -0.67 17.97
C HIS A 405 11.82 -1.63 17.83
N THR A 406 11.32 -2.10 18.98
CA THR A 406 10.23 -3.07 19.06
C THR A 406 9.12 -2.57 19.99
N THR A 407 7.87 -2.87 19.66
CA THR A 407 6.74 -2.80 20.60
C THR A 407 6.34 -4.23 20.97
N GLY A 408 6.60 -4.62 22.22
CA GLY A 408 6.54 -6.03 22.62
C GLY A 408 7.57 -6.85 21.84
N THR A 409 7.12 -7.92 21.17
CA THR A 409 7.97 -8.78 20.32
C THR A 409 7.96 -8.38 18.84
N ASN A 410 7.23 -7.33 18.49
CA ASN A 410 7.07 -6.89 17.10
C ASN A 410 8.05 -5.78 16.77
N VAL A 411 8.77 -5.94 15.67
CA VAL A 411 9.64 -4.90 15.11
C VAL A 411 8.79 -3.82 14.47
N ASN A 412 8.99 -2.57 14.88
CA ASN A 412 8.33 -1.43 14.25
C ASN A 412 9.07 -1.08 12.97
N SER A 413 8.40 -1.19 11.83
CA SER A 413 8.94 -0.97 10.49
C SER A 413 8.06 0.00 9.73
N MET A 414 8.65 0.69 8.75
CA MET A 414 7.97 1.69 7.94
C MET A 414 7.79 1.25 6.51
N ASN A 415 6.73 1.78 5.89
CA ASN A 415 6.43 1.62 4.47
C ASN A 415 6.19 3.01 3.86
N LEU A 416 6.50 3.15 2.57
CA LEU A 416 5.96 4.24 1.77
C LEU A 416 4.51 3.88 1.44
N MET A 417 3.57 4.62 2.01
CA MET A 417 2.13 4.42 1.82
C MET A 417 1.68 5.21 0.60
N PHE A 418 1.53 4.51 -0.51
CA PHE A 418 1.25 5.13 -1.80
C PHE A 418 -0.21 5.56 -1.92
N GLY A 419 -0.42 6.84 -2.21
CA GLY A 419 -1.71 7.50 -2.08
C GLY A 419 -2.15 7.63 -0.62
N ARG A 420 -3.41 7.99 -0.41
CA ARG A 420 -3.99 8.10 0.94
C ARG A 420 -5.45 7.70 0.97
N GLN A 421 -5.99 7.63 2.17
CA GLN A 421 -7.41 7.46 2.40
C GLN A 421 -8.16 8.77 2.03
N PRO A 422 -9.40 8.67 1.50
CA PRO A 422 -10.21 9.84 1.21
C PRO A 422 -10.57 10.57 2.50
N GLN A 423 -10.68 11.90 2.40
CA GLN A 423 -11.22 12.75 3.46
C GLN A 423 -12.67 13.17 3.12
N ALA A 424 -13.37 13.78 4.08
CA ALA A 424 -14.79 14.11 3.92
C ALA A 424 -14.97 15.07 2.74
N GLY A 425 -15.88 14.75 1.81
CA GLY A 425 -16.08 15.59 0.62
C GLY A 425 -15.15 15.31 -0.53
N GLU A 426 -14.18 14.42 -0.36
CA GLU A 426 -13.17 14.13 -1.38
C GLU A 426 -13.46 12.83 -2.12
N GLY A 427 -13.09 12.81 -3.40
CA GLY A 427 -13.22 11.66 -4.29
C GLY A 427 -12.30 11.81 -5.50
N GLY A 428 -12.27 10.77 -6.33
CA GLY A 428 -11.46 10.75 -7.54
C GLY A 428 -10.04 10.21 -7.33
N GLU A 429 -9.15 10.65 -8.21
CA GLU A 429 -7.79 10.14 -8.37
C GLU A 429 -6.76 11.05 -7.73
N ILE A 430 -5.77 10.45 -7.07
CA ILE A 430 -4.52 11.11 -6.74
C ILE A 430 -3.58 10.92 -7.92
N TYR A 431 -3.24 12.00 -8.60
CA TYR A 431 -2.25 12.01 -9.65
C TYR A 431 -0.89 12.43 -9.10
N MET A 432 0.17 11.71 -9.48
CA MET A 432 1.56 12.00 -9.17
C MET A 432 2.42 11.87 -10.41
N LYS A 433 3.28 12.86 -10.65
CA LYS A 433 4.22 12.89 -11.78
C LYS A 433 5.36 11.89 -11.58
N MET A 434 5.93 11.83 -10.37
CA MET A 434 7.11 10.99 -10.15
C MET A 434 7.39 10.62 -8.71
N LEU A 435 8.01 9.47 -8.48
CA LEU A 435 8.63 9.12 -7.22
C LEU A 435 9.93 8.36 -7.52
N GLU A 436 11.07 8.95 -7.15
CA GLU A 436 12.37 8.46 -7.63
C GLU A 436 13.43 8.34 -6.53
N PHE A 437 14.20 7.25 -6.58
CA PHE A 437 15.24 6.90 -5.61
C PHE A 437 16.54 6.53 -6.31
N TYR A 438 17.63 7.20 -5.94
CA TYR A 438 18.95 6.97 -6.55
C TYR A 438 20.05 6.81 -5.52
N ASP A 439 20.92 5.81 -5.72
CA ASP A 439 22.19 5.68 -5.02
C ASP A 439 22.07 5.53 -3.48
N ILE A 440 20.97 4.96 -2.98
CA ILE A 440 20.69 4.81 -1.53
C ILE A 440 20.79 3.35 -1.09
N ASP A 441 21.29 3.14 0.12
CA ASP A 441 21.22 1.85 0.81
C ASP A 441 20.04 1.84 1.79
N PHE A 442 18.98 1.10 1.46
CA PHE A 442 17.80 0.91 2.29
C PHE A 442 17.91 -0.32 3.18
N ASP A 443 17.47 -0.17 4.41
CA ASP A 443 17.60 -1.23 5.41
C ASP A 443 16.50 -1.18 6.50
N CYS A 444 16.26 -2.30 7.17
CA CYS A 444 15.36 -2.44 8.31
C CYS A 444 16.06 -3.28 9.41
N PRO A 445 16.91 -2.66 10.26
CA PRO A 445 17.97 -3.35 11.00
C PRO A 445 17.53 -4.53 11.89
N LEU A 446 16.41 -4.41 12.58
CA LEU A 446 15.90 -5.42 13.50
C LEU A 446 14.89 -6.37 12.86
N ALA A 447 14.57 -6.22 11.56
CA ALA A 447 13.56 -7.06 10.93
C ALA A 447 13.88 -8.55 11.07
N LEU A 448 12.84 -9.31 11.38
CA LEU A 448 12.90 -10.74 11.66
C LEU A 448 12.22 -11.51 10.53
N ASN A 449 12.86 -12.57 10.06
CA ASN A 449 12.31 -13.49 9.07
C ASN A 449 11.76 -14.76 9.73
N TYR A 450 11.24 -15.70 8.94
CA TYR A 450 10.69 -16.95 9.45
C TYR A 450 11.71 -17.81 10.20
N GLY A 451 12.99 -17.79 9.80
CA GLY A 451 14.05 -18.47 10.52
C GLY A 451 14.24 -17.90 11.94
N ASP A 452 14.15 -16.57 12.11
CA ASP A 452 14.14 -15.94 13.43
C ASP A 452 12.93 -16.38 14.28
N ASN A 453 11.77 -16.48 13.66
CA ASN A 453 10.55 -16.94 14.34
C ASN A 453 10.67 -18.38 14.84
N ILE A 454 11.20 -19.28 13.99
CA ILE A 454 11.45 -20.68 14.38
C ILE A 454 12.52 -20.79 15.46
N ALA A 455 13.50 -19.89 15.48
CA ALA A 455 14.50 -19.81 16.53
C ALA A 455 13.98 -19.18 17.84
N GLY A 456 12.70 -18.77 17.91
CA GLY A 456 12.08 -18.19 19.11
C GLY A 456 12.49 -16.74 19.39
N VAL A 457 13.00 -16.02 18.38
CA VAL A 457 13.48 -14.63 18.54
C VAL A 457 12.33 -13.62 18.57
N GLY A 458 11.30 -13.82 17.75
CA GLY A 458 10.16 -12.91 17.64
C GLY A 458 9.25 -13.22 16.46
N SER A 459 8.23 -12.38 16.25
CA SER A 459 7.32 -12.49 15.11
C SER A 459 8.01 -12.03 13.82
N THR A 460 7.62 -12.62 12.68
CA THR A 460 8.14 -12.18 11.38
C THR A 460 7.69 -10.76 11.07
N THR A 461 8.59 -9.95 10.51
CA THR A 461 8.34 -8.54 10.23
C THR A 461 7.51 -8.37 8.96
N GLY A 462 6.44 -7.56 9.07
CA GLY A 462 5.46 -7.39 8.01
C GLY A 462 5.69 -6.18 7.12
N ASN A 463 6.92 -5.95 6.64
CA ASN A 463 7.32 -4.73 5.93
C ASN A 463 7.35 -4.86 4.39
N TYR A 464 7.17 -3.70 3.73
CA TYR A 464 7.23 -3.48 2.29
C TYR A 464 8.04 -2.22 1.99
N PHE A 465 8.48 -2.06 0.75
CA PHE A 465 8.98 -0.75 0.29
C PHE A 465 7.80 0.17 -0.03
N ILE A 466 6.89 -0.29 -0.89
CA ILE A 466 5.61 0.34 -1.23
C ILE A 466 4.44 -0.49 -0.70
N ASN A 467 3.53 0.15 0.03
CA ASN A 467 2.25 -0.42 0.46
C ASN A 467 1.11 0.58 0.19
N MET A 468 -0.14 0.13 0.28
CA MET A 468 -1.32 0.97 0.08
C MET A 468 -2.37 0.71 1.16
N PHE A 469 -3.24 1.70 1.38
CA PHE A 469 -4.41 1.55 2.25
C PHE A 469 -5.48 0.68 1.56
N SER A 470 -6.17 -0.18 2.33
CA SER A 470 -7.30 -0.99 1.85
C SER A 470 -8.46 -0.17 1.29
N ASN A 471 -8.66 1.03 1.83
CA ASN A 471 -9.66 2.02 1.44
C ASN A 471 -8.99 3.26 0.83
N GLY A 472 -7.78 3.10 0.26
CA GLY A 472 -7.09 4.20 -0.41
C GLY A 472 -7.83 4.67 -1.67
N MET A 473 -7.67 5.95 -2.01
CA MET A 473 -8.22 6.56 -3.22
C MET A 473 -7.69 5.89 -4.51
N ALA A 474 -8.26 6.23 -5.67
CA ALA A 474 -7.63 5.89 -6.94
C ALA A 474 -6.28 6.62 -7.05
N VAL A 475 -5.31 6.02 -7.73
CA VAL A 475 -3.97 6.62 -7.89
C VAL A 475 -3.47 6.42 -9.30
N HIS A 476 -2.88 7.47 -9.88
CA HIS A 476 -2.14 7.43 -11.13
C HIS A 476 -0.74 7.98 -10.89
N LEU A 477 0.28 7.14 -11.11
CA LEU A 477 1.69 7.51 -11.09
C LEU A 477 2.25 7.50 -12.50
N GLU A 478 2.87 8.59 -12.95
CA GLU A 478 3.54 8.58 -14.24
C GLU A 478 4.88 7.85 -14.17
N ASN A 479 5.75 8.20 -13.21
CA ASN A 479 7.11 7.65 -13.13
C ASN A 479 7.43 7.10 -11.73
N PHE A 480 7.75 5.82 -11.64
CA PHE A 480 8.40 5.22 -10.47
C PHE A 480 9.79 4.75 -10.83
N VAL A 481 10.82 5.35 -10.24
CA VAL A 481 12.20 5.05 -10.61
C VAL A 481 13.02 4.67 -9.37
N ILE A 482 13.72 3.53 -9.46
CA ILE A 482 14.69 3.11 -8.45
C ILE A 482 15.95 2.69 -9.17
N LYS A 483 17.03 3.46 -8.99
CA LYS A 483 18.31 3.17 -9.63
C LYS A 483 19.47 3.04 -8.67
N ASN A 484 20.29 2.03 -8.93
CA ASN A 484 21.52 1.82 -8.21
C ASN A 484 21.32 1.87 -6.70
N CYS A 485 20.24 1.29 -6.17
CA CYS A 485 19.93 1.21 -4.74
C CYS A 485 20.26 -0.19 -4.20
N THR A 486 20.43 -0.28 -2.88
CA THR A 486 20.56 -1.55 -2.16
C THR A 486 19.37 -1.71 -1.24
N PHE A 487 18.81 -2.92 -1.15
CA PHE A 487 17.70 -3.23 -0.25
C PHE A 487 18.06 -4.45 0.59
N LYS A 488 18.06 -4.25 1.91
CA LYS A 488 18.20 -5.31 2.92
C LYS A 488 16.96 -5.38 3.79
N ARG A 489 16.61 -6.59 4.23
CA ARG A 489 15.62 -6.83 5.30
C ARG A 489 14.20 -6.34 4.97
N LEU A 490 13.81 -6.41 3.70
CA LEU A 490 12.41 -6.33 3.28
C LEU A 490 11.81 -7.74 3.25
N VAL A 491 11.16 -8.13 4.34
CA VAL A 491 10.83 -9.54 4.63
C VAL A 491 9.55 -9.99 3.93
N ARG A 492 8.51 -9.14 3.84
CA ARG A 492 7.16 -9.58 3.43
C ARG A 492 6.83 -9.37 1.95
N GLY A 493 7.30 -8.28 1.35
CA GLY A 493 7.09 -7.95 -0.07
C GLY A 493 7.83 -6.66 -0.46
N PHE A 494 7.72 -6.23 -1.71
CA PHE A 494 8.36 -4.98 -2.18
C PHE A 494 7.35 -3.94 -2.62
N ILE A 495 6.52 -4.23 -3.64
CA ILE A 495 5.36 -3.42 -4.03
C ILE A 495 4.09 -4.21 -3.77
N ARG A 496 3.17 -3.61 -3.01
CA ARG A 496 1.85 -4.17 -2.74
C ARG A 496 0.75 -3.17 -3.10
N GLU A 497 0.02 -3.46 -4.16
CA GLU A 497 -1.23 -2.77 -4.45
C GLU A 497 -2.37 -3.31 -3.59
N GLN A 498 -3.23 -2.41 -3.11
CA GLN A 498 -4.38 -2.78 -2.29
C GLN A 498 -5.58 -1.86 -2.56
N GLY A 499 -6.77 -2.38 -2.26
CA GLY A 499 -8.04 -1.65 -2.27
C GLY A 499 -8.88 -1.88 -3.52
N PRO A 500 -10.13 -1.39 -3.52
CA PRO A 500 -11.08 -1.57 -4.64
C PRO A 500 -10.91 -0.52 -5.74
N ASN A 501 -10.31 0.64 -5.42
CA ASN A 501 -10.10 1.72 -6.37
C ASN A 501 -8.96 1.40 -7.34
N TYR A 502 -9.09 1.86 -8.57
CA TYR A 502 -8.13 1.58 -9.62
C TYR A 502 -6.75 2.22 -9.34
N LYS A 503 -5.71 1.65 -9.96
CA LYS A 503 -4.30 2.04 -9.80
C LYS A 503 -3.61 1.98 -11.16
N ILE A 504 -3.06 3.10 -11.61
CA ILE A 504 -2.37 3.22 -12.91
C ILE A 504 -0.91 3.60 -12.65
N TRP A 505 0.00 2.84 -13.25
CA TRP A 505 1.44 3.10 -13.20
C TRP A 505 1.93 3.18 -14.64
N ASP A 506 2.23 4.37 -15.14
CA ASP A 506 2.60 4.53 -16.55
C ASP A 506 3.97 3.95 -16.84
N HIS A 507 4.97 4.30 -16.03
CA HIS A 507 6.34 3.85 -16.17
C HIS A 507 6.94 3.45 -14.82
N VAL A 508 7.38 2.19 -14.72
CA VAL A 508 8.14 1.68 -13.57
C VAL A 508 9.52 1.23 -14.05
N LEU A 509 10.57 1.79 -13.47
CA LEU A 509 11.95 1.44 -13.77
C LEU A 509 12.71 1.05 -12.50
N ILE A 510 13.06 -0.22 -12.41
CA ILE A 510 13.91 -0.77 -11.35
C ILE A 510 15.22 -1.20 -12.01
N GLU A 511 16.26 -0.39 -11.85
CA GLU A 511 17.51 -0.51 -12.61
C GLU A 511 18.76 -0.59 -11.73
N ASP A 512 19.64 -1.55 -12.02
CA ASP A 512 20.96 -1.69 -11.38
C ASP A 512 20.93 -1.78 -9.84
N ASN A 513 19.87 -2.30 -9.25
CA ASN A 513 19.73 -2.44 -7.79
C ASN A 513 20.29 -3.76 -7.26
N GLN A 514 20.46 -3.84 -5.94
CA GLN A 514 20.85 -5.05 -5.21
C GLN A 514 19.79 -5.39 -4.16
N PHE A 515 19.34 -6.64 -4.14
CA PHE A 515 18.40 -7.18 -3.15
C PHE A 515 19.01 -8.41 -2.51
N PHE A 516 19.16 -8.39 -1.18
CA PHE A 516 19.63 -9.53 -0.41
C PHE A 516 19.13 -9.44 1.04
N ASP A 517 19.12 -10.56 1.77
CA ASP A 517 18.46 -10.64 3.07
C ASP A 517 17.00 -10.15 3.01
N CYS A 518 16.31 -10.45 1.91
CA CYS A 518 14.94 -10.06 1.61
C CYS A 518 14.05 -11.30 1.47
N GLY A 519 12.78 -11.19 1.81
CA GLY A 519 11.82 -12.29 1.78
C GLY A 519 11.85 -13.15 3.05
N TYR A 520 11.50 -14.42 2.89
CA TYR A 520 11.48 -15.44 3.95
C TYR A 520 10.46 -15.14 5.06
N TYR A 521 9.30 -14.59 4.71
CA TYR A 521 8.26 -14.23 5.68
C TYR A 521 7.58 -15.45 6.36
N SER A 522 7.53 -16.60 5.68
CA SER A 522 7.00 -17.84 6.27
C SER A 522 7.76 -19.09 5.80
N ASN A 523 7.42 -20.25 6.39
CA ASN A 523 7.68 -21.57 5.78
C ASN A 523 7.20 -21.50 4.32
N GLY A 524 7.68 -22.24 3.34
CA GLY A 524 7.20 -22.12 1.96
C GLY A 524 7.41 -20.73 1.29
N ALA A 525 8.18 -19.81 1.87
CA ALA A 525 8.38 -18.47 1.31
C ALA A 525 7.06 -17.74 1.00
N GLY A 526 6.04 -17.95 1.84
CA GLY A 526 4.75 -17.26 1.77
C GLY A 526 4.86 -15.78 2.16
N GLY A 527 3.71 -15.12 2.35
CA GLY A 527 3.65 -13.65 2.46
C GLY A 527 3.07 -13.04 1.20
N TYR A 528 3.71 -12.00 0.66
CA TYR A 528 3.32 -11.39 -0.60
C TYR A 528 4.39 -11.60 -1.68
N PRO A 529 3.98 -11.73 -2.96
CA PRO A 529 4.89 -11.59 -4.09
C PRO A 529 5.77 -10.35 -3.99
N TRP A 530 6.91 -10.36 -4.67
CA TRP A 530 7.79 -9.19 -4.71
C TRP A 530 7.04 -7.98 -5.31
N ILE A 531 6.41 -8.17 -6.47
CA ILE A 531 5.39 -7.27 -7.03
C ILE A 531 4.02 -7.93 -6.94
N ALA A 532 3.14 -7.38 -6.10
CA ALA A 532 1.80 -7.90 -5.85
C ALA A 532 0.73 -6.93 -6.41
N GLY A 533 0.23 -7.23 -7.61
CA GLY A 533 -0.94 -6.56 -8.18
C GLY A 533 -2.20 -6.88 -7.37
N SER A 534 -3.08 -5.89 -7.21
CA SER A 534 -4.30 -6.09 -6.42
C SER A 534 -5.31 -6.97 -7.15
N GLY A 535 -5.38 -6.84 -8.48
CA GLY A 535 -6.36 -7.47 -9.37
C GLY A 535 -7.81 -7.17 -9.03
N ASN A 536 -8.08 -6.15 -8.22
CA ASN A 536 -9.42 -5.87 -7.71
C ASN A 536 -10.25 -4.99 -8.66
N ASN A 537 -9.60 -4.18 -9.50
CA ASN A 537 -10.26 -3.23 -10.40
C ASN A 537 -9.81 -3.45 -11.86
N ALA A 538 -10.76 -3.52 -12.78
CA ALA A 538 -10.49 -3.74 -14.21
C ALA A 538 -9.75 -2.58 -14.89
N ASN A 539 -9.89 -1.36 -14.35
CA ASN A 539 -9.24 -0.17 -14.88
C ASN A 539 -7.78 -0.02 -14.39
N SER A 540 -7.31 -0.87 -13.47
CA SER A 540 -5.92 -0.83 -13.02
C SER A 540 -4.97 -1.33 -14.10
N ASN A 541 -3.75 -0.79 -14.10
CA ASN A 541 -2.63 -1.32 -14.87
C ASN A 541 -1.31 -0.99 -14.16
N LEU A 542 -0.80 -1.94 -13.38
CA LEU A 542 0.53 -1.86 -12.75
C LEU A 542 1.66 -2.09 -13.75
N TYR A 543 1.37 -2.77 -14.86
CA TYR A 543 2.38 -3.26 -15.81
C TYR A 543 2.31 -2.54 -17.15
N LYS A 544 1.83 -1.29 -17.21
CA LYS A 544 1.66 -0.54 -18.47
C LYS A 544 3.00 -0.36 -19.19
N ASP A 545 4.04 0.02 -18.46
CA ASP A 545 5.45 -0.08 -18.86
C ASP A 545 6.31 -0.39 -17.63
N PHE A 546 6.63 -1.66 -17.42
CA PHE A 546 7.34 -2.14 -16.23
C PHE A 546 8.69 -2.75 -16.61
N VAL A 547 9.76 -2.10 -16.18
CA VAL A 547 11.13 -2.44 -16.53
C VAL A 547 11.92 -2.84 -15.29
N VAL A 548 12.47 -4.04 -15.31
CA VAL A 548 13.41 -4.55 -14.32
C VAL A 548 14.68 -4.95 -15.06
N ARG A 549 15.75 -4.16 -14.89
CA ARG A 549 17.01 -4.43 -15.59
C ARG A 549 18.28 -4.22 -14.78
N GLY A 550 19.31 -5.01 -15.08
CA GLY A 550 20.63 -4.86 -14.44
C GLY A 550 20.67 -5.19 -12.94
N ASN A 551 19.56 -5.68 -12.37
CA ASN A 551 19.45 -5.90 -10.92
C ASN A 551 20.07 -7.22 -10.49
N THR A 552 20.43 -7.30 -9.22
CA THR A 552 20.87 -8.54 -8.57
C THR A 552 19.92 -8.92 -7.44
N PHE A 553 19.38 -10.13 -7.50
CA PHE A 553 18.59 -10.75 -6.45
C PHE A 553 19.39 -11.92 -5.89
N TYR A 554 19.81 -11.79 -4.64
CA TYR A 554 20.63 -12.80 -3.97
C TYR A 554 19.85 -13.42 -2.81
N ASP A 555 19.57 -14.71 -2.94
CA ASP A 555 18.93 -15.56 -1.93
C ASP A 555 17.66 -14.93 -1.33
N CYS A 556 16.79 -14.43 -2.23
CA CYS A 556 15.55 -13.73 -1.91
C CYS A 556 14.32 -14.65 -2.06
N PRO A 557 13.86 -15.33 -0.99
CA PRO A 557 12.69 -16.19 -1.07
C PRO A 557 11.36 -15.41 -0.95
N PHE A 558 10.78 -15.06 -2.11
CA PHE A 558 9.41 -14.53 -2.26
C PHE A 558 8.50 -15.53 -3.00
N PRO A 559 7.17 -15.54 -2.77
CA PRO A 559 6.25 -16.50 -3.41
C PRO A 559 6.27 -16.45 -4.93
N SER A 560 6.40 -15.24 -5.49
CA SER A 560 6.66 -15.02 -6.92
C SER A 560 7.27 -13.64 -7.14
N PHE A 561 7.88 -13.42 -8.31
CA PHE A 561 8.47 -12.13 -8.65
C PHE A 561 7.39 -11.15 -9.12
N PHE A 562 6.77 -11.46 -10.27
CA PHE A 562 5.62 -10.73 -10.80
C PHE A 562 4.33 -11.50 -10.50
N ASN A 563 3.29 -10.80 -10.05
CA ASN A 563 2.00 -11.40 -9.74
C ASN A 563 0.82 -10.54 -10.19
N GLU A 564 -0.09 -11.17 -10.93
CA GLU A 564 -1.45 -10.70 -11.15
C GLU A 564 -2.33 -11.88 -11.56
N THR A 565 -3.30 -12.22 -10.71
CA THR A 565 -4.03 -13.50 -10.82
C THR A 565 -5.54 -13.41 -10.63
N LYS A 566 -6.09 -12.23 -10.32
CA LYS A 566 -7.48 -12.12 -9.89
C LYS A 566 -8.42 -11.61 -10.98
N GLN A 567 -8.04 -10.55 -11.69
CA GLN A 567 -8.92 -9.92 -12.69
C GLN A 567 -8.94 -10.71 -14.00
N ALA A 568 -10.09 -10.74 -14.67
CA ALA A 568 -10.28 -11.41 -15.95
C ALA A 568 -10.65 -10.49 -17.12
N ASN A 569 -11.21 -9.30 -16.82
CA ASN A 569 -11.78 -8.39 -17.80
C ASN A 569 -11.06 -7.04 -17.79
N TRP A 570 -9.77 -7.03 -18.13
CA TRP A 570 -8.96 -5.81 -18.10
C TRP A 570 -9.47 -4.73 -19.05
N LYS A 571 -9.49 -3.50 -18.54
CA LYS A 571 -9.81 -2.26 -19.27
C LYS A 571 -8.66 -1.26 -19.27
N GLY A 572 -7.67 -1.43 -18.37
CA GLY A 572 -6.49 -0.57 -18.25
C GLY A 572 -5.45 -0.71 -19.37
N GLY A 573 -5.73 -1.49 -20.42
CA GLY A 573 -4.86 -1.70 -21.57
C GLY A 573 -3.86 -2.86 -21.42
N ALA A 574 -2.99 -2.99 -22.42
CA ALA A 574 -1.96 -4.03 -22.50
C ALA A 574 -0.90 -3.87 -21.40
N TRP A 575 -0.27 -4.99 -21.04
CA TRP A 575 0.95 -4.98 -20.23
C TRP A 575 2.19 -4.90 -21.11
N ASN A 576 3.22 -4.16 -20.69
CA ASN A 576 4.55 -4.17 -21.28
C ASN A 576 5.58 -4.46 -20.17
N ILE A 577 6.07 -5.69 -20.10
CA ILE A 577 6.99 -6.14 -19.04
C ILE A 577 8.36 -6.42 -19.64
N THR A 578 9.38 -5.71 -19.17
CA THR A 578 10.78 -5.96 -19.49
C THR A 578 11.51 -6.53 -18.28
N PHE A 579 12.11 -7.70 -18.43
CA PHE A 579 12.95 -8.37 -17.44
C PHE A 579 14.27 -8.75 -18.10
N GLU A 580 15.29 -7.91 -18.00
CA GLU A 580 16.52 -8.09 -18.78
C GLU A 580 17.81 -7.85 -18.00
N ASN A 581 18.88 -8.56 -18.37
CA ASN A 581 20.20 -8.36 -17.76
C ASN A 581 20.18 -8.45 -16.22
N ASN A 582 19.27 -9.22 -15.62
CA ASN A 582 19.24 -9.43 -14.18
C ASN A 582 20.05 -10.67 -13.79
N THR A 583 20.67 -10.64 -12.61
CA THR A 583 21.31 -11.82 -12.01
C THR A 583 20.47 -12.30 -10.82
N LEU A 584 19.98 -13.53 -10.89
CA LEU A 584 19.21 -14.19 -9.85
C LEU A 584 20.05 -15.32 -9.28
N VAL A 585 20.57 -15.15 -8.07
CA VAL A 585 21.26 -16.21 -7.34
C VAL A 585 20.31 -16.73 -6.27
N ASN A 586 19.98 -18.01 -6.30
CA ASN A 586 19.11 -18.66 -5.32
C ASN A 586 17.74 -18.00 -5.17
N TRP A 587 17.11 -17.60 -6.28
CA TRP A 587 15.74 -17.08 -6.24
C TRP A 587 14.76 -18.16 -5.73
N ASN A 588 14.12 -17.87 -4.58
CA ASN A 588 13.21 -18.75 -3.85
C ASN A 588 13.54 -20.25 -3.92
N THR A 589 14.69 -20.64 -3.36
CA THR A 589 15.12 -22.04 -3.27
C THR A 589 14.25 -22.93 -2.39
N ARG A 590 13.28 -22.34 -1.67
CA ARG A 590 12.54 -22.98 -0.58
C ARG A 590 11.24 -23.62 -1.02
N ALA A 591 10.51 -22.97 -1.93
CA ALA A 591 9.13 -23.36 -2.28
C ALA A 591 8.82 -23.33 -3.77
N ALA A 592 9.84 -23.18 -4.62
CA ALA A 592 9.65 -23.07 -6.07
C ALA A 592 8.76 -21.87 -6.46
N GLY A 593 9.04 -20.69 -5.88
CA GLY A 593 8.31 -19.49 -6.27
C GLY A 593 8.57 -19.11 -7.72
N ASN A 594 7.51 -18.96 -8.50
CA ASN A 594 7.60 -18.64 -9.92
C ASN A 594 8.18 -17.22 -10.13
N ILE A 595 8.95 -17.01 -11.19
CA ILE A 595 9.29 -15.64 -11.60
C ILE A 595 8.00 -14.96 -12.08
N PHE A 596 7.25 -15.59 -12.98
CA PHE A 596 5.99 -15.05 -13.48
C PHE A 596 4.80 -15.84 -12.95
N ASN A 597 3.85 -15.20 -12.28
CA ASN A 597 2.60 -15.82 -11.84
C ASN A 597 1.42 -14.96 -12.30
N MET A 598 0.95 -15.23 -13.52
CA MET A 598 0.04 -14.35 -14.25
C MET A 598 -1.19 -15.10 -14.78
N ARG A 599 -2.36 -14.47 -14.71
CA ARG A 599 -3.61 -15.00 -15.27
C ARG A 599 -4.39 -13.93 -16.02
N ASN A 600 -5.13 -14.35 -17.04
CA ASN A 600 -5.97 -13.50 -17.87
C ASN A 600 -5.20 -12.31 -18.44
N ILE A 601 -4.05 -12.58 -19.06
CA ILE A 601 -3.16 -11.54 -19.58
C ILE A 601 -3.92 -10.68 -20.61
N PRO A 602 -3.90 -9.33 -20.50
CA PRO A 602 -4.59 -8.47 -21.45
C PRO A 602 -4.11 -8.69 -22.89
N ASP A 603 -5.03 -8.52 -23.83
CA ASP A 603 -4.73 -8.56 -25.26
C ASP A 603 -3.67 -7.51 -25.64
N GLY A 604 -2.79 -7.86 -26.59
CA GLY A 604 -1.70 -7.01 -27.04
C GLY A 604 -0.51 -6.91 -26.07
N SER A 605 -0.52 -7.62 -24.94
CA SER A 605 0.57 -7.55 -23.96
C SER A 605 1.90 -8.05 -24.53
N THR A 606 2.99 -7.43 -24.09
CA THR A 606 4.36 -7.74 -24.51
C THR A 606 5.24 -8.11 -23.31
N TYR A 607 6.01 -9.18 -23.46
CA TYR A 607 7.04 -9.60 -22.53
C TYR A 607 8.40 -9.57 -23.22
N THR A 608 9.35 -8.82 -22.68
CA THR A 608 10.75 -8.81 -23.11
C THR A 608 11.61 -9.42 -22.01
N VAL A 609 12.04 -10.66 -22.19
CA VAL A 609 12.77 -11.44 -21.18
C VAL A 609 14.09 -11.91 -21.76
N ARG A 610 15.18 -11.18 -21.47
CA ARG A 610 16.45 -11.43 -22.16
C ARG A 610 17.70 -11.22 -21.34
N ASN A 611 18.76 -11.91 -21.73
CA ASN A 611 20.08 -11.75 -21.13
C ASN A 611 20.11 -11.93 -19.60
N ASN A 612 19.16 -12.65 -19.01
CA ASN A 612 19.14 -12.88 -17.56
C ASN A 612 20.05 -14.06 -17.20
N LEU A 613 20.68 -13.97 -16.03
CA LEU A 613 21.51 -15.02 -15.45
C LEU A 613 20.82 -15.64 -14.23
N ILE A 614 20.60 -16.95 -14.25
CA ILE A 614 19.98 -17.70 -13.16
C ILE A 614 21.00 -18.69 -12.58
N ILE A 615 21.30 -18.58 -11.29
CA ILE A 615 22.30 -19.38 -10.60
C ILE A 615 21.67 -20.07 -9.40
N LEU A 616 21.94 -21.37 -9.27
CA LEU A 616 21.71 -22.14 -8.05
C LEU A 616 23.05 -22.59 -7.48
N THR A 617 23.34 -22.19 -6.24
CA THR A 617 24.62 -22.51 -5.60
C THR A 617 24.49 -22.64 -4.08
N LYS A 618 25.25 -23.55 -3.47
CA LYS A 618 25.36 -23.70 -2.02
C LYS A 618 26.68 -24.34 -1.62
N GLN A 619 27.06 -24.19 -0.35
CA GLN A 619 28.22 -24.88 0.21
C GLN A 619 27.96 -26.39 0.35
N ASP A 620 29.03 -27.18 0.38
CA ASP A 620 28.92 -28.62 0.65
C ASP A 620 28.32 -28.88 2.04
N GLY A 621 27.35 -29.79 2.09
CA GLY A 621 26.62 -30.16 3.32
C GLY A 621 25.59 -29.12 3.78
N ASP A 622 25.27 -28.13 2.95
CA ASP A 622 24.23 -27.16 3.22
C ASP A 622 22.82 -27.72 2.95
N ALA A 623 21.90 -27.51 3.90
CA ALA A 623 20.57 -28.11 3.90
C ALA A 623 19.54 -27.44 2.97
N ARG A 624 19.88 -26.35 2.25
CA ARG A 624 18.95 -25.70 1.32
C ARG A 624 18.50 -26.68 0.22
N ASN A 625 17.20 -26.66 -0.10
CA ASN A 625 16.58 -27.56 -1.06
C ASN A 625 17.01 -27.31 -2.52
N MET A 626 17.34 -26.06 -2.87
CA MET A 626 17.72 -25.63 -4.23
C MET A 626 16.63 -25.88 -5.29
N ILE A 627 15.37 -25.64 -4.94
CA ILE A 627 14.22 -25.79 -5.85
C ILE A 627 13.91 -24.43 -6.48
N MET A 628 13.74 -24.35 -7.80
CA MET A 628 13.35 -23.12 -8.49
C MET A 628 12.26 -23.38 -9.53
N ALA A 629 11.34 -22.42 -9.69
CA ALA A 629 10.29 -22.47 -10.71
C ALA A 629 10.32 -21.29 -11.67
N GLY A 630 9.92 -21.53 -12.92
CA GLY A 630 9.90 -20.54 -13.99
C GLY A 630 8.66 -19.67 -13.98
N ALA A 631 7.49 -20.24 -14.32
CA ALA A 631 6.25 -19.49 -14.47
C ALA A 631 4.97 -20.31 -14.22
N ASP A 632 3.90 -19.67 -13.74
CA ASP A 632 2.52 -20.16 -13.84
C ASP A 632 1.72 -19.13 -14.67
N ILE A 633 1.47 -19.48 -15.94
CA ILE A 633 0.78 -18.62 -16.92
C ILE A 633 -0.47 -19.35 -17.42
N ARG A 634 -1.66 -18.88 -17.03
CA ARG A 634 -2.89 -19.66 -17.30
C ARG A 634 -3.48 -19.43 -18.68
N LYS A 635 -3.89 -18.21 -18.98
CA LYS A 635 -4.57 -17.84 -20.22
C LYS A 635 -4.46 -16.34 -20.46
N THR A 636 -4.66 -15.93 -21.70
CA THR A 636 -4.95 -14.54 -22.06
C THR A 636 -6.41 -14.21 -21.75
N MET A 637 -6.76 -12.93 -21.74
CA MET A 637 -8.14 -12.49 -21.58
C MET A 637 -9.01 -13.01 -22.74
N THR A 638 -10.30 -13.20 -22.50
CA THR A 638 -11.25 -13.55 -23.56
C THR A 638 -11.78 -12.27 -24.19
N LEU A 639 -11.72 -12.16 -25.51
CA LEU A 639 -12.20 -11.02 -26.28
C LEU A 639 -13.74 -11.05 -26.44
N PRO A 640 -14.38 -9.94 -26.85
CA PRO A 640 -15.84 -9.88 -27.00
C PRO A 640 -16.42 -10.91 -27.99
N ASP A 641 -15.64 -11.35 -28.97
CA ASP A 641 -16.03 -12.39 -29.93
C ASP A 641 -15.85 -13.83 -29.40
N GLY A 642 -15.41 -13.98 -28.15
CA GLY A 642 -15.14 -15.26 -27.50
C GLY A 642 -13.75 -15.85 -27.80
N SER A 643 -12.93 -15.20 -28.63
CA SER A 643 -11.57 -15.62 -28.89
C SER A 643 -10.62 -15.32 -27.73
N ALA A 644 -9.45 -15.95 -27.72
CA ALA A 644 -8.39 -15.65 -26.76
C ALA A 644 -7.60 -14.43 -27.26
N GLY A 645 -7.25 -13.52 -26.35
CA GLY A 645 -6.32 -12.44 -26.64
C GLY A 645 -4.95 -12.98 -27.06
N HIS A 646 -4.16 -12.14 -27.72
CA HIS A 646 -2.87 -12.47 -28.29
C HIS A 646 -1.75 -11.67 -27.64
N VAL A 647 -0.61 -12.30 -27.36
CA VAL A 647 0.54 -11.65 -26.71
C VAL A 647 1.83 -11.80 -27.52
N THR A 648 2.79 -10.90 -27.29
CA THR A 648 4.14 -10.98 -27.89
C THR A 648 5.16 -11.38 -26.83
N LEU A 649 5.94 -12.42 -27.11
CA LEU A 649 6.98 -12.94 -26.23
C LEU A 649 8.35 -12.77 -26.91
N ASN A 650 9.14 -11.82 -26.43
CA ASN A 650 10.53 -11.60 -26.86
C ASN A 650 11.47 -12.25 -25.84
N PHE A 651 11.82 -13.52 -26.04
CA PHE A 651 12.67 -14.27 -25.13
C PHE A 651 13.98 -14.65 -25.81
N GLU A 652 15.11 -14.19 -25.29
CA GLU A 652 16.41 -14.46 -25.90
C GLU A 652 17.54 -14.51 -24.87
N ASN A 653 18.55 -15.35 -25.11
CA ASN A 653 19.81 -15.35 -24.37
C ASN A 653 19.67 -15.40 -22.83
N ASN A 654 18.68 -16.11 -22.29
CA ASN A 654 18.63 -16.36 -20.85
C ASN A 654 19.55 -17.54 -20.53
N TYR A 655 20.47 -17.41 -19.57
CA TYR A 655 21.44 -18.44 -19.23
C TYR A 655 21.43 -18.83 -17.75
N SER A 656 21.94 -20.02 -17.49
CA SER A 656 22.23 -20.55 -16.17
C SER A 656 23.58 -21.25 -16.14
N THR A 657 24.15 -21.40 -14.94
CA THR A 657 25.32 -22.23 -14.67
C THR A 657 24.95 -23.72 -14.61
N ASN A 658 25.93 -24.62 -14.73
CA ASN A 658 25.71 -26.07 -14.87
C ASN A 658 25.46 -26.86 -13.56
N THR A 659 24.93 -26.22 -12.50
CA THR A 659 24.72 -26.84 -11.18
C THR A 659 23.25 -26.92 -10.78
N PHE A 660 22.91 -27.93 -9.96
CA PHE A 660 21.55 -28.19 -9.45
C PHE A 660 20.47 -28.28 -10.55
N LEU A 661 20.84 -28.82 -11.71
CA LEU A 661 19.94 -28.98 -12.84
C LEU A 661 18.96 -30.15 -12.60
N SER A 662 17.71 -29.95 -13.00
CA SER A 662 16.69 -31.00 -13.08
C SER A 662 16.44 -31.30 -14.55
N ASN A 663 16.68 -32.55 -14.98
CA ASN A 663 16.58 -32.96 -16.39
C ASN A 663 17.36 -32.05 -17.35
N GLY A 664 18.54 -31.57 -16.92
CA GLY A 664 19.39 -30.67 -17.71
C GLY A 664 18.93 -29.21 -17.76
N GLN A 665 17.92 -28.81 -16.97
CA GLN A 665 17.41 -27.44 -16.89
C GLN A 665 17.55 -26.87 -15.48
N ILE A 666 17.70 -25.53 -15.38
CA ILE A 666 17.80 -24.86 -14.08
C ILE A 666 16.48 -24.86 -13.29
N PHE A 667 15.34 -24.91 -13.98
CA PHE A 667 14.03 -24.96 -13.35
C PHE A 667 13.65 -26.39 -13.00
N SER A 668 13.60 -26.68 -11.70
CA SER A 668 13.04 -27.93 -11.17
C SER A 668 11.52 -28.04 -11.38
N ASN A 669 10.81 -26.92 -11.51
CA ASN A 669 9.36 -26.87 -11.70
C ASN A 669 8.98 -25.79 -12.73
N ASN A 670 7.88 -26.01 -13.45
CA ASN A 670 7.26 -25.04 -14.37
C ASN A 670 8.24 -24.25 -15.27
N PRO A 671 9.13 -24.92 -16.03
CA PRO A 671 10.02 -24.23 -16.97
C PRO A 671 9.20 -23.44 -17.99
N TRP A 672 9.72 -22.33 -18.50
CA TRP A 672 9.00 -21.45 -19.42
C TRP A 672 8.51 -22.15 -20.70
N THR A 673 9.21 -23.22 -21.10
CA THR A 673 8.87 -24.08 -22.25
C THR A 673 7.71 -25.04 -22.02
N ALA A 674 7.21 -25.18 -20.79
CA ALA A 674 6.15 -26.14 -20.48
C ALA A 674 4.86 -25.86 -21.28
N THR A 675 4.13 -26.90 -21.63
CA THR A 675 2.93 -26.80 -22.50
C THR A 675 1.62 -26.79 -21.72
N LYS A 676 1.68 -26.67 -20.39
CA LYS A 676 0.50 -26.56 -19.51
C LYS A 676 0.73 -25.45 -18.50
N ASN A 677 -0.23 -24.53 -18.39
CA ASN A 677 -0.18 -23.39 -17.48
C ASN A 677 1.17 -22.63 -17.56
N ASN A 678 1.65 -22.35 -18.77
CA ASN A 678 2.94 -21.70 -18.98
C ASN A 678 2.98 -20.92 -20.31
N PHE A 679 4.03 -20.15 -20.56
CA PHE A 679 4.25 -19.44 -21.82
C PHE A 679 4.26 -20.39 -23.02
N GLY A 680 4.92 -21.55 -22.90
CA GLY A 680 4.90 -22.59 -23.96
C GLY A 680 3.50 -23.09 -24.29
N SER A 681 2.56 -23.06 -23.34
CA SER A 681 1.14 -23.35 -23.61
C SER A 681 0.51 -22.30 -24.53
N LEU A 682 0.79 -21.02 -24.30
CA LEU A 682 0.24 -19.93 -25.11
C LEU A 682 0.71 -20.00 -26.57
N VAL A 683 1.99 -20.33 -26.77
CA VAL A 683 2.59 -20.55 -28.10
C VAL A 683 1.95 -21.75 -28.78
N ASN A 684 1.80 -22.88 -28.08
CA ASN A 684 1.23 -24.11 -28.64
C ASN A 684 -0.22 -23.94 -29.11
N VAL A 685 -1.02 -23.13 -28.40
CA VAL A 685 -2.42 -22.85 -28.78
C VAL A 685 -2.59 -21.64 -29.71
N GLY A 686 -1.48 -21.03 -30.17
CA GLY A 686 -1.50 -19.91 -31.11
C GLY A 686 -1.93 -18.56 -30.51
N SER A 687 -2.00 -18.44 -29.19
CA SER A 687 -2.34 -17.20 -28.47
C SER A 687 -1.13 -16.31 -28.16
N ALA A 688 0.06 -16.68 -28.66
CA ALA A 688 1.27 -15.89 -28.50
C ALA A 688 2.16 -15.96 -29.75
N THR A 689 2.77 -14.83 -30.10
CA THR A 689 3.90 -14.76 -31.04
C THR A 689 5.20 -14.89 -30.23
N LEU A 690 5.99 -15.93 -30.50
CA LEU A 690 7.31 -16.12 -29.88
C LEU A 690 8.42 -15.62 -30.81
N ASN A 691 9.17 -14.63 -30.35
CA ASN A 691 10.42 -14.18 -30.93
C ASN A 691 11.58 -14.73 -30.07
N GLY A 692 12.42 -15.58 -30.64
CA GLY A 692 13.54 -16.22 -29.94
C GLY A 692 13.19 -17.58 -29.33
N SER A 693 13.62 -17.84 -28.08
CA SER A 693 13.44 -19.12 -27.39
C SER A 693 13.05 -18.93 -25.93
N LEU A 694 12.06 -19.70 -25.47
CA LEU A 694 11.66 -19.77 -24.06
C LEU A 694 12.65 -20.55 -23.19
N GLU A 695 13.70 -21.13 -23.77
CA GLU A 695 14.71 -21.89 -23.01
C GLU A 695 15.58 -20.98 -22.14
N VAL A 696 15.94 -21.48 -20.95
CA VAL A 696 17.10 -21.00 -20.21
C VAL A 696 18.26 -21.92 -20.53
N LEU A 697 19.22 -21.39 -21.26
CA LEU A 697 20.39 -22.13 -21.75
C LEU A 697 21.34 -22.43 -20.59
N VAL A 698 21.94 -23.62 -20.59
CA VAL A 698 22.96 -24.00 -19.60
C VAL A 698 24.32 -23.81 -20.23
N ASP A 699 25.16 -22.99 -19.61
CA ASP A 699 26.57 -22.85 -20.00
C ASP A 699 27.43 -23.88 -19.25
N ASP A 700 28.52 -24.34 -19.86
CA ASP A 700 29.41 -25.34 -19.25
C ASP A 700 30.38 -24.70 -18.25
N ILE A 701 29.82 -24.05 -17.24
CA ILE A 701 30.53 -23.40 -16.16
C ILE A 701 29.72 -23.47 -14.87
N SER A 702 30.39 -23.86 -13.79
CA SER A 702 29.77 -23.88 -12.46
C SER A 702 29.75 -22.47 -11.83
N PRO A 703 28.91 -22.22 -10.82
CA PRO A 703 28.90 -20.93 -10.13
C PRO A 703 30.27 -20.56 -9.55
N LEU A 704 30.98 -21.53 -8.96
CA LEU A 704 32.29 -21.33 -8.33
C LEU A 704 33.42 -21.09 -9.34
N GLU A 705 33.25 -21.53 -10.58
CA GLU A 705 34.14 -21.19 -11.69
C GLU A 705 33.79 -19.83 -12.30
N LEU A 706 32.51 -19.47 -12.34
CA LEU A 706 32.07 -18.18 -12.87
C LEU A 706 32.42 -17.02 -11.94
N MET A 707 32.11 -17.14 -10.66
CA MET A 707 32.19 -16.06 -9.66
C MET A 707 33.23 -16.35 -8.58
N ILE A 708 33.71 -15.30 -7.90
CA ILE A 708 34.76 -15.42 -6.87
C ILE A 708 34.28 -16.27 -5.68
N ALA A 709 33.15 -15.91 -5.07
CA ALA A 709 32.56 -16.60 -3.91
C ALA A 709 31.02 -16.41 -3.88
N PRO A 710 30.27 -17.12 -4.75
CA PRO A 710 28.81 -16.94 -4.90
C PRO A 710 27.96 -17.72 -3.89
N ASN A 711 28.54 -18.68 -3.16
CA ASN A 711 27.80 -19.48 -2.19
C ASN A 711 27.25 -18.62 -1.05
N PRO A 712 26.03 -18.91 -0.53
CA PRO A 712 25.54 -18.28 0.69
C PRO A 712 26.59 -18.39 1.79
N PRO A 713 26.86 -17.31 2.53
CA PRO A 713 27.97 -17.28 3.48
C PRO A 713 27.69 -18.16 4.70
N HIS A 714 26.42 -18.29 5.08
CA HIS A 714 25.98 -19.17 6.16
C HIS A 714 25.62 -20.56 5.63
N LYS A 715 26.28 -21.58 6.18
CA LYS A 715 25.93 -22.97 5.92
C LYS A 715 24.72 -23.38 6.77
N ALA A 716 23.57 -23.56 6.13
CA ALA A 716 22.32 -23.90 6.81
C ALA A 716 22.34 -25.34 7.35
N ALA A 717 22.06 -25.50 8.65
CA ALA A 717 21.97 -26.82 9.27
C ALA A 717 20.62 -27.52 9.00
N THR A 718 19.55 -26.75 8.80
CA THR A 718 18.21 -27.25 8.50
C THR A 718 17.53 -26.34 7.47
N ASN A 719 16.41 -26.78 6.88
CA ASN A 719 15.63 -25.96 5.95
C ASN A 719 14.84 -24.80 6.63
N SER A 720 15.05 -24.59 7.93
CA SER A 720 14.45 -23.52 8.73
C SER A 720 15.51 -22.73 9.51
N ASP A 721 16.78 -22.84 9.11
CA ASP A 721 17.89 -22.18 9.78
C ASP A 721 17.73 -20.65 9.76
N ARG A 722 17.98 -20.02 10.90
CA ARG A 722 17.83 -18.58 11.13
C ARG A 722 18.64 -17.72 10.16
N TYR A 723 19.83 -18.18 9.79
CA TYR A 723 20.77 -17.41 8.97
C TYR A 723 20.80 -17.84 7.51
N MET A 724 19.91 -18.75 7.11
CA MET A 724 19.89 -19.35 5.77
C MET A 724 19.87 -18.33 4.63
N HIS A 725 19.16 -17.22 4.76
CA HIS A 725 18.99 -16.28 3.64
C HIS A 725 19.72 -14.95 3.88
N ARG A 726 20.73 -14.94 4.76
CA ARG A 726 21.47 -13.72 5.13
C ARG A 726 22.79 -13.59 4.40
N ALA A 727 23.11 -12.35 4.05
CA ALA A 727 24.42 -11.91 3.57
C ALA A 727 24.65 -10.46 3.99
N ASP A 728 25.90 -10.08 4.22
CA ASP A 728 26.24 -8.72 4.62
C ASP A 728 26.49 -7.78 3.43
N ALA A 729 27.11 -8.30 2.37
CA ALA A 729 27.35 -7.61 1.10
C ALA A 729 27.54 -8.64 -0.05
N LEU A 730 27.49 -8.19 -1.31
CA LEU A 730 27.58 -9.04 -2.50
C LEU A 730 28.86 -8.85 -3.33
N ASP A 731 29.66 -7.85 -2.99
CA ASP A 731 30.84 -7.36 -3.73
C ASP A 731 32.18 -7.77 -3.10
N GLY A 732 32.15 -8.64 -2.09
CA GLY A 732 33.32 -9.09 -1.34
C GLY A 732 33.71 -8.20 -0.16
N THR A 733 32.98 -7.12 0.13
CA THR A 733 33.28 -6.22 1.26
C THR A 733 32.71 -6.70 2.61
N GLY A 734 31.80 -7.68 2.60
CA GLY A 734 31.07 -8.15 3.79
C GLY A 734 31.84 -9.09 4.74
N GLY A 735 33.15 -9.28 4.56
CA GLY A 735 33.96 -10.15 5.42
C GLY A 735 33.54 -11.63 5.41
N GLU A 736 33.55 -12.30 6.57
CA GLU A 736 33.18 -13.73 6.70
C GLU A 736 31.71 -14.01 6.32
N HIS A 737 30.84 -13.00 6.45
CA HIS A 737 29.42 -13.09 6.09
C HIS A 737 29.10 -12.39 4.77
N GLY A 738 30.14 -12.04 4.01
CA GLY A 738 30.05 -11.45 2.68
C GLY A 738 30.05 -12.51 1.57
N VAL A 739 29.44 -12.15 0.46
CA VAL A 739 29.47 -12.88 -0.82
C VAL A 739 30.32 -12.07 -1.79
N ASN A 740 30.93 -12.72 -2.77
CA ASN A 740 31.62 -12.04 -3.85
C ASN A 740 31.14 -12.55 -5.22
N LEU A 741 30.24 -11.78 -5.83
CA LEU A 741 29.61 -12.10 -7.11
C LEU A 741 30.41 -11.64 -8.33
N TYR A 742 31.55 -10.95 -8.16
CA TYR A 742 32.39 -10.59 -9.29
C TYR A 742 32.83 -11.83 -10.05
N TYR A 743 32.87 -11.70 -11.38
CA TYR A 743 33.26 -12.77 -12.27
C TYR A 743 34.78 -12.97 -12.18
N ARG A 744 35.20 -14.24 -12.17
CA ARG A 744 36.63 -14.56 -12.29
C ARG A 744 37.13 -14.15 -13.67
N GLN A 745 38.40 -13.77 -13.75
CA GLN A 745 39.02 -13.26 -14.98
C GLN A 745 39.93 -14.30 -15.63
N ASP A 746 39.57 -15.58 -15.51
CA ASP A 746 40.32 -16.69 -16.11
C ASP A 746 39.77 -17.08 -17.48
N SER A 747 40.55 -17.86 -18.23
CA SER A 747 40.21 -18.29 -19.58
C SER A 747 38.91 -19.08 -19.66
N LYS A 748 38.47 -19.77 -18.60
CA LYS A 748 37.20 -20.52 -18.64
C LYS A 748 36.03 -19.54 -18.61
N VAL A 749 36.07 -18.54 -17.73
CA VAL A 749 35.04 -17.49 -17.69
C VAL A 749 35.03 -16.67 -18.97
N LEU A 750 36.17 -16.18 -19.44
CA LEU A 750 36.25 -15.30 -20.62
C LEU A 750 35.76 -15.99 -21.91
N ASN A 751 35.86 -17.33 -21.98
CA ASN A 751 35.36 -18.12 -23.11
C ASN A 751 33.92 -18.64 -22.92
N SER A 752 33.33 -18.47 -21.74
CA SER A 752 31.93 -18.85 -21.47
C SER A 752 30.95 -18.00 -22.30
N LYS A 753 29.80 -18.57 -22.65
CA LYS A 753 28.72 -17.83 -23.34
C LYS A 753 28.11 -16.78 -22.43
N ILE A 754 28.00 -17.06 -21.14
CA ILE A 754 27.58 -16.10 -20.12
C ILE A 754 28.43 -14.83 -20.23
N TYR A 755 29.77 -14.94 -20.25
CA TYR A 755 30.64 -13.77 -20.40
C TYR A 755 30.55 -13.13 -21.80
N GLN A 756 30.68 -13.90 -22.88
CA GLN A 756 30.72 -13.37 -24.24
C GLN A 756 29.47 -12.58 -24.65
N LEU A 757 28.29 -12.98 -24.16
CA LEU A 757 27.01 -12.42 -24.58
C LEU A 757 26.46 -11.31 -23.68
N GLY A 758 27.16 -10.89 -22.63
CA GLY A 758 26.61 -9.82 -21.79
C GLY A 758 25.55 -10.28 -20.77
N ILE A 759 25.38 -11.59 -20.54
CA ILE A 759 24.36 -12.17 -19.64
C ILE A 759 24.53 -11.75 -18.17
N GLY A 760 23.41 -11.40 -17.52
CA GLY A 760 23.32 -11.00 -16.12
C GLY A 760 23.60 -9.52 -15.87
N ALA A 761 23.56 -9.13 -14.60
CA ALA A 761 23.81 -7.78 -14.13
C ALA A 761 25.24 -7.33 -14.52
N PRO A 762 25.38 -6.23 -15.30
CA PRO A 762 26.68 -5.84 -15.86
C PRO A 762 27.76 -5.56 -14.81
N LYS A 763 27.36 -5.07 -13.63
CA LYS A 763 28.28 -4.66 -12.55
C LYS A 763 29.25 -5.75 -12.09
N TRP A 764 28.91 -7.02 -12.25
CA TRP A 764 29.74 -8.14 -11.77
C TRP A 764 30.87 -8.54 -12.73
N ARG A 765 30.86 -8.07 -13.98
CA ARG A 765 31.76 -8.58 -15.04
C ARG A 765 33.19 -8.07 -14.93
N ASN A 766 33.35 -6.81 -14.56
CA ASN A 766 34.62 -6.08 -14.68
C ASN A 766 35.39 -6.09 -13.35
N GLY A 767 35.62 -7.28 -12.77
CA GLY A 767 36.20 -7.50 -11.44
C GLY A 767 36.95 -6.28 -10.90
N GLN A 768 36.32 -5.55 -9.98
CA GLN A 768 36.73 -4.30 -9.35
C GLN A 768 37.48 -3.26 -10.22
N LYS A 769 36.82 -2.13 -10.48
CA LYS A 769 37.46 -0.82 -10.47
C LYS A 769 36.77 0.08 -9.48
#